data_AF-A0A5C5X822-F1
#
_entry.id   AF-A0A5C5X822-F1
#
_cell.length_a   1.000
_cell.length_b   1.000
_cell.length_c   1.000
_cell.angle_alpha   90.00
_cell.angle_beta   90.00
_cell.angle_gamma   90.00
#
_symmetry.space_group_name_H-M   'P 1'
#
loop_
_entity.id
_entity.type
_entity.pdbx_description
1 polymer ?
#
loop_
_entity_poly.entity_id
_entity_poly.type
_entity_poly.pdbx_seq_one_letter_code
_entity_poly.pdbx_strand_id
1 'polypeptide(L)'
;MPPSGAHRRAITSPLGTTGLLMLAVIAHASTPVAAWSQDDPASEVPRFLDDTIGQTVRLPMGSRNSLGWTLRVRTSSHATADTMRVEVEFATTGGPTTAEQVLELRLRPIAAGHSPPQSSARVSLPLTIPEGTDRIQFARHVPKSSFGNLYRVELRQDGRQVPGGEATIGQPIADPEYAIYYNESQQNAWKVLWVESDADESIRLKSMQLLSLFNNPQPFQVAATPQQWEEMVQTGINENSGPSVVNRSIDQMPLDWRALRGFDAVMVHRTDWERLASSDSPSAIAIRDWVHAGGVLIVRDASPSFDTAATGSTATGKAIANTGTRPAVDSLREMIQQVDTGKLDAYATMNEQTFASQNRFFDFSAENIQAWQDWFPKAAKMIRQSIQDYPITLATSASGVRQKEAMAGSVIYLGDQPDEEPVQILQWAAVIDLMSWHRHRLTRSGVEPILGSQRFFQWVIPGVAQPPVYTFMGLLGLFVILVGPVAYRKTAKAGRSYLMFAIAPVLALATTGAMLGYGVISDGFGTRVRSRQITWVDGATGDAFTRTRSTYFAGIRPAEGLTFAPDAEVTLYPDNQNRGWEARLDDRFESRGLVTATAEALRLSREFLPSRQQKQFVVHRPSHQWGRIRIDAIAGNDASSNSDAQLEDGAPIIGPKSIRVSSELSSPLQELIICDAQKRYFFVDELAAGQSATATRISREDASTRMGEMYKRQWLVSSIIGQNQGTGQRNVNRRNNTTDLLARQLSTLQSTVKPTEGAFEFELQQRMQLQSDLPANSFLGLTDLTADAVAIPDAQPTASIHYVFGTLP
;
A
#
# COMPACT_ATOMS: atom_id res chain seq x y z
N MET A 1 7.69 90.57 -13.26
CA MET A 1 6.28 90.87 -13.59
C MET A 1 5.42 89.66 -13.18
N PRO A 2 4.15 89.84 -12.80
CA PRO A 2 3.64 89.34 -11.51
C PRO A 2 2.39 88.41 -11.66
N PRO A 3 1.63 88.00 -10.60
CA PRO A 3 1.75 88.31 -9.16
C PRO A 3 2.10 87.14 -8.18
N SER A 4 1.15 86.67 -7.35
CA SER A 4 1.40 86.42 -5.92
C SER A 4 0.48 85.38 -5.23
N GLY A 5 0.78 84.85 -4.03
CA GLY A 5 2.00 84.99 -3.21
C GLY A 5 1.75 85.07 -1.68
N ALA A 6 2.70 84.54 -0.88
CA ALA A 6 2.76 84.54 0.61
C ALA A 6 1.71 83.66 1.35
N HIS A 7 2.02 82.95 2.45
CA HIS A 7 2.86 83.32 3.60
C HIS A 7 3.68 82.18 4.25
N ARG A 8 4.67 82.58 5.08
CA ARG A 8 5.61 81.74 5.86
C ARG A 8 5.04 81.28 7.23
N ARG A 9 5.47 80.10 7.71
CA ARG A 9 6.18 79.79 9.00
C ARG A 9 6.06 78.27 9.26
N ALA A 10 7.06 77.44 9.55
CA ALA A 10 8.31 77.50 10.34
C ALA A 10 8.19 76.82 11.72
N ILE A 11 9.23 76.03 12.07
CA ILE A 11 9.76 75.73 13.44
C ILE A 11 9.26 74.48 14.21
N THR A 12 10.23 73.56 14.44
CA THR A 12 10.47 72.57 15.53
C THR A 12 9.51 71.42 15.88
N SER A 13 10.07 70.21 15.81
CA SER A 13 10.19 69.16 16.86
C SER A 13 9.61 69.47 18.27
N PRO A 14 9.11 68.47 19.05
CA PRO A 14 9.93 67.28 19.40
C PRO A 14 9.22 65.93 19.72
N LEU A 15 10.08 64.91 19.84
CA LEU A 15 10.04 63.75 20.76
C LEU A 15 8.69 63.09 21.14
N GLY A 16 8.63 61.78 20.86
CA GLY A 16 8.44 60.79 21.93
C GLY A 16 7.17 59.94 21.86
N THR A 17 7.35 58.62 22.04
CA THR A 17 6.31 57.59 22.36
C THR A 17 5.10 57.52 21.41
N THR A 18 4.81 56.40 20.75
CA THR A 18 4.41 55.14 21.39
C THR A 18 4.45 54.02 20.34
N GLY A 19 5.23 52.96 20.56
CA GLY A 19 5.32 51.83 19.64
C GLY A 19 4.14 50.88 19.78
N LEU A 20 3.01 51.18 19.15
CA LEU A 20 1.85 50.30 19.10
C LEU A 20 2.13 49.14 18.12
N LEU A 21 2.34 47.93 18.63
CA LEU A 21 2.47 46.73 17.80
C LEU A 21 1.11 46.38 17.18
N MET A 22 0.85 46.83 15.95
CA MET A 22 -0.24 46.30 15.15
C MET A 22 0.09 44.87 14.72
N LEU A 23 -0.83 43.94 14.98
CA LEU A 23 -0.86 42.67 14.26
C LEU A 23 -1.15 42.94 12.79
N ALA A 24 -0.11 42.89 11.95
CA ALA A 24 -0.28 42.79 10.51
C ALA A 24 -0.79 41.38 10.18
N VAL A 25 -2.08 41.28 9.86
CA VAL A 25 -2.63 40.08 9.23
C VAL A 25 -2.02 39.97 7.84
N ILE A 26 -1.03 39.07 7.68
CA ILE A 26 -0.47 38.73 6.37
C ILE A 26 -1.51 37.88 5.64
N ALA A 27 -2.42 38.54 4.94
CA ALA A 27 -3.22 37.92 3.91
C ALA A 27 -2.27 37.37 2.85
N HIS A 28 -2.07 36.06 2.84
CA HIS A 28 -1.35 35.38 1.77
C HIS A 28 -2.20 35.53 0.51
N ALA A 29 -1.75 36.38 -0.41
CA ALA A 29 -2.30 36.45 -1.75
C ALA A 29 -1.98 35.12 -2.44
N SER A 30 -2.98 34.24 -2.51
CA SER A 30 -2.94 33.08 -3.38
C SER A 30 -2.73 33.57 -4.81
N THR A 31 -1.61 33.18 -5.41
CA THR A 31 -1.39 33.37 -6.85
C THR A 31 -2.55 32.72 -7.61
N PRO A 32 -3.21 33.43 -8.54
CA PRO A 32 -4.26 32.82 -9.35
C PRO A 32 -3.62 31.73 -10.21
N VAL A 33 -3.96 30.47 -9.91
CA VAL A 33 -3.66 29.33 -10.78
C VAL A 33 -4.27 29.64 -12.16
N ALA A 34 -3.51 29.40 -13.22
CA ALA A 34 -3.94 29.69 -14.59
C ALA A 34 -5.29 29.03 -14.88
N ALA A 35 -6.15 29.71 -15.64
CA ALA A 35 -7.45 29.17 -16.03
C ALA A 35 -7.28 27.81 -16.71
N TRP A 36 -8.01 26.80 -16.22
CA TRP A 36 -7.83 25.41 -16.63
C TRP A 36 -8.25 25.25 -18.10
N SER A 37 -7.40 24.61 -18.91
CA SER A 37 -7.80 24.18 -20.25
C SER A 37 -8.85 23.09 -20.16
N GLN A 38 -9.77 23.06 -21.12
CA GLN A 38 -10.91 22.14 -21.15
C GLN A 38 -10.51 20.67 -21.42
N ASP A 39 -9.22 20.43 -21.70
CA ASP A 39 -8.57 19.13 -21.81
C ASP A 39 -8.08 18.63 -20.44
N ASP A 40 -9.00 18.36 -19.50
CA ASP A 40 -8.67 17.62 -18.27
C ASP A 40 -8.74 16.10 -18.56
N PRO A 41 -7.61 15.38 -18.61
CA PRO A 41 -7.61 13.93 -18.80
C PRO A 41 -8.29 13.16 -17.64
N ALA A 42 -8.63 13.82 -16.53
CA ALA A 42 -9.39 13.22 -15.43
C ALA A 42 -10.90 13.05 -15.69
N SER A 43 -11.42 13.47 -16.85
CA SER A 43 -12.85 13.26 -17.23
C SER A 43 -13.17 11.89 -17.83
N GLU A 44 -12.26 10.91 -17.72
CA GLU A 44 -12.44 9.58 -18.29
C GLU A 44 -13.47 8.72 -17.53
N VAL A 45 -14.20 7.89 -18.28
CA VAL A 45 -15.24 6.98 -17.79
C VAL A 45 -14.64 5.92 -16.84
N PRO A 46 -15.05 5.87 -15.55
CA PRO A 46 -14.76 4.76 -14.64
C PRO A 46 -15.17 3.41 -15.21
N ARG A 47 -14.18 2.53 -15.40
CA ARG A 47 -14.38 1.14 -15.83
C ARG A 47 -14.33 0.20 -14.64
N PHE A 48 -15.40 -0.57 -14.40
CA PHE A 48 -15.56 -1.39 -13.20
C PHE A 48 -15.08 -2.84 -13.46
N LEU A 49 -14.26 -3.39 -12.56
CA LEU A 49 -13.62 -4.70 -12.78
C LEU A 49 -14.48 -5.91 -12.39
N ASP A 50 -15.56 -5.77 -11.61
CA ASP A 50 -16.49 -6.85 -11.23
C ASP A 50 -17.99 -6.41 -11.29
N ASP A 51 -18.77 -6.92 -12.23
CA ASP A 51 -20.17 -6.49 -12.41
C ASP A 51 -21.20 -7.14 -11.45
N THR A 52 -20.78 -7.64 -10.29
CA THR A 52 -21.69 -8.19 -9.27
C THR A 52 -22.79 -7.19 -8.87
N ILE A 53 -24.01 -7.53 -9.29
CA ILE A 53 -25.21 -6.67 -9.30
C ILE A 53 -25.61 -6.15 -7.91
N GLY A 54 -25.19 -6.83 -6.83
CA GLY A 54 -25.53 -6.48 -5.44
C GLY A 54 -24.88 -5.20 -4.88
N GLN A 55 -24.02 -4.53 -5.64
CA GLN A 55 -23.27 -3.34 -5.21
C GLN A 55 -23.63 -2.08 -6.01
N THR A 56 -24.89 -1.93 -6.42
CA THR A 56 -25.36 -0.74 -7.15
C THR A 56 -26.66 -0.20 -6.56
N VAL A 57 -26.73 1.11 -6.29
CA VAL A 57 -27.97 1.81 -5.94
C VAL A 57 -28.23 2.97 -6.89
N ARG A 58 -29.51 3.31 -7.11
CA ARG A 58 -29.93 4.44 -7.94
C ARG A 58 -30.67 5.47 -7.09
N LEU A 59 -30.17 6.69 -7.07
CA LEU A 59 -30.78 7.83 -6.39
C LEU A 59 -31.42 8.78 -7.42
N PRO A 60 -32.60 9.37 -7.13
CA PRO A 60 -33.46 9.07 -6.00
C PRO A 60 -34.15 7.70 -6.17
N MET A 61 -34.47 7.02 -5.06
CA MET A 61 -35.08 5.68 -5.08
C MET A 61 -36.57 5.65 -5.51
N GLY A 62 -37.17 6.82 -5.79
CA GLY A 62 -38.60 6.94 -6.11
C GLY A 62 -38.94 6.58 -7.57
N SER A 63 -40.12 5.99 -7.79
CA SER A 63 -40.61 5.64 -9.13
C SER A 63 -40.91 6.83 -10.04
N ARG A 64 -41.04 8.05 -9.46
CA ARG A 64 -41.07 9.32 -10.18
C ARG A 64 -39.80 10.09 -9.88
N ASN A 65 -38.98 10.34 -10.90
CA ASN A 65 -37.80 11.19 -10.75
C ASN A 65 -38.20 12.67 -10.73
N SER A 66 -38.35 13.25 -9.54
CA SER A 66 -38.65 14.68 -9.36
C SER A 66 -37.43 15.60 -9.48
N LEU A 67 -36.21 15.05 -9.58
CA LEU A 67 -34.96 15.84 -9.58
C LEU A 67 -34.47 16.19 -10.98
N GLY A 68 -35.03 15.59 -12.03
CA GLY A 68 -34.59 15.80 -13.42
C GLY A 68 -33.27 15.09 -13.80
N TRP A 69 -32.62 14.43 -12.84
CA TRP A 69 -31.41 13.62 -13.01
C TRP A 69 -31.43 12.41 -12.08
N THR A 70 -30.56 11.43 -12.32
CA THR A 70 -30.34 10.29 -11.43
C THR A 70 -28.86 10.02 -11.20
N LEU A 71 -28.55 9.49 -10.03
CA LEU A 71 -27.21 9.15 -9.57
C LEU A 71 -27.13 7.64 -9.32
N ARG A 72 -26.36 6.92 -10.14
CA ARG A 72 -26.03 5.51 -9.93
C ARG A 72 -24.73 5.44 -9.14
N VAL A 73 -24.78 4.83 -7.95
CA VAL A 73 -23.63 4.68 -7.05
C VAL A 73 -23.24 3.21 -7.02
N ARG A 74 -21.95 2.92 -7.23
CA ARG A 74 -21.37 1.57 -7.11
C ARG A 74 -20.26 1.56 -6.04
N THR A 75 -20.07 0.42 -5.39
CA THR A 75 -18.93 0.17 -4.48
C THR A 75 -18.21 -1.11 -4.87
N SER A 76 -16.91 -1.21 -4.55
CA SER A 76 -16.16 -2.45 -4.71
C SER A 76 -16.84 -3.63 -3.99
N SER A 77 -17.04 -4.72 -4.73
CA SER A 77 -17.62 -5.98 -4.25
C SER A 77 -16.83 -6.60 -3.10
N HIS A 78 -15.51 -6.57 -3.19
CA HIS A 78 -14.65 -7.24 -2.22
C HIS A 78 -14.88 -6.73 -0.79
N ALA A 79 -15.18 -7.68 0.09
CA ALA A 79 -15.42 -7.43 1.50
C ALA A 79 -14.14 -7.11 2.27
N THR A 80 -12.94 -7.36 1.73
CA THR A 80 -11.62 -7.16 2.36
C THR A 80 -11.35 -5.73 2.85
N ALA A 81 -10.44 -5.59 3.82
CA ALA A 81 -9.98 -4.28 4.29
C ALA A 81 -8.77 -3.80 3.49
N ASP A 82 -9.04 -2.88 2.58
CA ASP A 82 -8.09 -2.41 1.58
C ASP A 82 -8.39 -0.97 1.15
N THR A 83 -8.64 -0.76 -0.14
CA THR A 83 -9.07 0.50 -0.73
C THR A 83 -10.44 0.24 -1.34
N MET A 84 -11.48 0.80 -0.72
CA MET A 84 -12.81 0.77 -1.33
C MET A 84 -12.83 1.73 -2.52
N ARG A 85 -13.12 1.21 -3.70
CA ARG A 85 -13.49 2.04 -4.85
C ARG A 85 -14.97 2.38 -4.74
N VAL A 86 -15.29 3.67 -4.81
CA VAL A 86 -16.66 4.17 -4.93
C VAL A 86 -16.78 4.85 -6.27
N GLU A 87 -17.77 4.45 -7.06
CA GLU A 87 -18.09 5.07 -8.32
C GLU A 87 -19.44 5.74 -8.28
N VAL A 88 -19.54 6.82 -9.04
CA VAL A 88 -20.72 7.66 -9.08
C VAL A 88 -20.96 8.10 -10.52
N GLU A 89 -22.03 7.63 -11.12
CA GLU A 89 -22.51 8.05 -12.43
C GLU A 89 -23.70 8.99 -12.25
N PHE A 90 -23.55 10.23 -12.68
CA PHE A 90 -24.64 11.20 -12.81
C PHE A 90 -25.16 11.17 -14.26
N ALA A 91 -26.48 11.14 -14.42
CA ALA A 91 -27.13 11.26 -15.72
C ALA A 91 -28.45 12.03 -15.61
N THR A 92 -28.69 13.01 -16.48
CA THR A 92 -29.96 13.73 -16.58
C THR A 92 -31.06 12.85 -17.16
N THR A 93 -32.33 13.24 -16.96
CA THR A 93 -33.50 12.53 -17.51
C THR A 93 -34.37 13.41 -18.41
N GLY A 94 -33.96 14.64 -18.70
CA GLY A 94 -34.77 15.63 -19.44
C GLY A 94 -33.98 16.66 -20.24
N GLY A 95 -32.73 16.36 -20.60
CA GLY A 95 -31.77 17.31 -21.18
C GLY A 95 -30.71 17.76 -20.16
N PRO A 96 -29.69 18.53 -20.58
CA PRO A 96 -28.52 18.83 -19.76
C PRO A 96 -28.83 19.68 -18.54
N THR A 97 -27.95 19.66 -17.54
CA THR A 97 -28.07 20.50 -16.34
C THR A 97 -28.16 21.99 -16.70
N THR A 98 -29.19 22.67 -16.20
CA THR A 98 -29.41 24.11 -16.44
C THR A 98 -28.68 25.03 -15.46
N ALA A 99 -27.87 24.45 -14.57
CA ALA A 99 -26.99 25.12 -13.61
C ALA A 99 -26.01 24.08 -13.04
N GLU A 100 -24.86 24.53 -12.55
CA GLU A 100 -23.93 23.68 -11.79
C GLU A 100 -24.64 23.04 -10.57
N GLN A 101 -24.38 21.75 -10.33
CA GLN A 101 -24.88 21.04 -9.14
C GLN A 101 -23.73 20.72 -8.19
N VAL A 102 -23.77 21.29 -6.98
CA VAL A 102 -22.84 20.94 -5.90
C VAL A 102 -23.49 19.90 -5.00
N LEU A 103 -23.05 18.66 -5.13
CA LEU A 103 -23.59 17.50 -4.44
C LEU A 103 -22.55 16.90 -3.47
N GLU A 104 -23.01 16.26 -2.41
CA GLU A 104 -22.16 15.51 -1.48
C GLU A 104 -22.78 14.12 -1.27
N LEU A 105 -22.06 13.09 -1.71
CA LEU A 105 -22.43 11.70 -1.48
C LEU A 105 -21.76 11.19 -0.19
N ARG A 106 -22.54 10.75 0.79
CA ARG A 106 -22.03 10.18 2.04
C ARG A 106 -22.34 8.70 2.14
N LEU A 107 -21.33 7.90 2.49
CA LEU A 107 -21.52 6.50 2.86
C LEU A 107 -21.31 6.37 4.37
N ARG A 108 -22.33 5.94 5.10
CA ARG A 108 -22.28 5.67 6.54
C ARG A 108 -22.29 4.16 6.78
N PRO A 109 -21.27 3.59 7.44
CA PRO A 109 -21.24 2.15 7.69
C PRO A 109 -22.40 1.71 8.59
N ILE A 110 -22.94 0.52 8.33
CA ILE A 110 -23.95 -0.13 9.16
C ILE A 110 -23.27 -1.29 9.90
N ALA A 111 -23.34 -1.29 11.23
CA ALA A 111 -22.60 -2.23 12.09
C ALA A 111 -22.71 -3.70 11.67
N ALA A 112 -23.91 -4.15 11.27
CA ALA A 112 -24.20 -5.53 10.89
C ALA A 112 -23.49 -6.00 9.60
N GLY A 113 -22.87 -5.11 8.82
CA GLY A 113 -22.09 -5.48 7.64
C GLY A 113 -20.65 -4.99 7.68
N HIS A 114 -20.09 -4.80 8.88
CA HIS A 114 -18.68 -4.55 9.08
C HIS A 114 -18.10 -5.38 10.23
N SER A 115 -16.89 -5.91 10.08
CA SER A 115 -16.21 -6.68 11.13
C SER A 115 -14.70 -6.36 11.18
N PRO A 116 -14.14 -5.97 12.34
CA PRO A 116 -14.83 -5.45 13.52
C PRO A 116 -15.56 -4.12 13.20
N PRO A 117 -16.80 -3.90 13.69
CA PRO A 117 -17.65 -2.77 13.28
C PRO A 117 -17.00 -1.38 13.46
N GLN A 118 -16.32 -1.15 14.58
CA GLN A 118 -15.58 0.08 14.95
C GLN A 118 -14.35 0.36 14.08
N SER A 119 -13.98 -0.57 13.19
CA SER A 119 -12.92 -0.35 12.20
C SER A 119 -13.43 0.19 10.86
N SER A 120 -14.73 0.38 10.72
CA SER A 120 -15.36 1.04 9.56
C SER A 120 -15.22 2.56 9.63
N ALA A 121 -15.09 3.20 8.47
CA ALA A 121 -15.05 4.66 8.33
C ALA A 121 -16.29 5.18 7.59
N ARG A 122 -16.76 6.39 7.94
CA ARG A 122 -17.69 7.15 7.09
C ARG A 122 -16.92 7.73 5.92
N VAL A 123 -17.57 7.83 4.76
CA VAL A 123 -17.01 8.44 3.55
C VAL A 123 -17.87 9.63 3.13
N SER A 124 -17.25 10.69 2.64
CA SER A 124 -17.86 11.83 1.95
C SER A 124 -17.14 12.05 0.61
N LEU A 125 -17.91 12.11 -0.46
CA LEU A 125 -17.43 12.42 -1.80
C LEU A 125 -18.15 13.69 -2.25
N PRO A 126 -17.48 14.86 -2.21
CA PRO A 126 -17.94 16.07 -2.87
C PRO A 126 -17.91 15.87 -4.39
N LEU A 127 -19.00 16.24 -5.06
CA LEU A 127 -19.21 16.09 -6.49
C LEU A 127 -19.68 17.45 -7.06
N THR A 128 -18.95 17.97 -8.03
CA THR A 128 -19.38 19.14 -8.81
C THR A 128 -19.80 18.65 -10.18
N ILE A 129 -21.06 18.90 -10.55
CA ILE A 129 -21.60 18.62 -11.88
C ILE A 129 -21.68 19.95 -12.63
N PRO A 130 -20.87 20.21 -13.68
CA PRO A 130 -20.95 21.45 -14.44
C PRO A 130 -22.34 21.71 -15.04
N GLU A 131 -22.66 22.98 -15.32
CA GLU A 131 -23.77 23.33 -16.21
C GLU A 131 -23.55 22.74 -17.62
N GLY A 132 -24.63 22.37 -18.32
CA GLY A 132 -24.56 21.75 -19.64
C GLY A 132 -24.26 20.23 -19.62
N THR A 133 -24.17 19.60 -18.45
CA THR A 133 -23.83 18.18 -18.31
C THR A 133 -25.06 17.30 -18.50
N ASP A 134 -25.03 16.41 -19.50
CA ASP A 134 -26.00 15.31 -19.63
C ASP A 134 -25.59 14.08 -18.80
N ARG A 135 -24.31 13.69 -18.86
CA ARG A 135 -23.77 12.53 -18.15
C ARG A 135 -22.31 12.79 -17.75
N ILE A 136 -21.97 12.47 -16.51
CA ILE A 136 -20.59 12.51 -16.00
C ILE A 136 -20.40 11.38 -15.00
N GLN A 137 -19.18 10.87 -14.88
CA GLN A 137 -18.86 9.80 -13.97
C GLN A 137 -17.63 10.14 -13.12
N PHE A 138 -17.59 9.61 -11.90
CA PHE A 138 -16.52 9.83 -10.94
C PHE A 138 -16.11 8.49 -10.33
N ALA A 139 -14.80 8.26 -10.20
CA ALA A 139 -14.25 7.22 -9.33
C ALA A 139 -13.46 7.87 -8.19
N ARG A 140 -13.62 7.35 -6.97
CA ARG A 140 -12.83 7.75 -5.80
C ARG A 140 -12.40 6.51 -5.02
N HIS A 141 -11.14 6.50 -4.60
CA HIS A 141 -10.53 5.43 -3.83
C HIS A 141 -10.39 5.88 -2.38
N VAL A 142 -10.89 5.07 -1.43
CA VAL A 142 -10.88 5.43 0.01
C VAL A 142 -10.37 4.30 0.90
N PRO A 143 -9.56 4.61 1.95
CA PRO A 143 -9.05 3.63 2.91
C PRO A 143 -10.19 2.89 3.63
N LYS A 144 -10.05 1.56 3.71
CA LYS A 144 -10.99 0.67 4.39
C LYS A 144 -10.23 -0.21 5.38
N SER A 145 -10.65 -0.18 6.65
CA SER A 145 -9.98 -0.89 7.75
C SER A 145 -10.85 -1.94 8.45
N SER A 146 -11.94 -2.39 7.81
CA SER A 146 -12.85 -3.43 8.30
C SER A 146 -13.22 -4.38 7.17
N PHE A 147 -13.46 -5.65 7.48
CA PHE A 147 -14.15 -6.57 6.56
C PHE A 147 -15.63 -6.16 6.40
N GLY A 148 -16.27 -6.53 5.28
CA GLY A 148 -17.66 -6.20 4.93
C GLY A 148 -17.84 -4.84 4.24
N ASN A 149 -19.01 -4.61 3.64
CA ASN A 149 -19.28 -3.45 2.76
C ASN A 149 -20.70 -2.85 2.87
N LEU A 150 -21.41 -3.04 3.99
CA LEU A 150 -22.78 -2.51 4.15
C LEU A 150 -22.80 -1.02 4.55
N TYR A 151 -23.16 -0.15 3.62
CA TYR A 151 -23.28 1.29 3.85
C TYR A 151 -24.70 1.81 3.60
N ARG A 152 -25.14 2.73 4.45
CA ARG A 152 -26.22 3.67 4.11
C ARG A 152 -25.64 4.78 3.23
N VAL A 153 -26.21 4.95 2.06
CA VAL A 153 -25.84 6.01 1.10
C VAL A 153 -26.81 7.18 1.29
N GLU A 154 -26.27 8.37 1.55
CA GLU A 154 -27.02 9.63 1.68
C GLU A 154 -26.50 10.64 0.67
N LEU A 155 -27.38 11.19 -0.15
CA LEU A 155 -27.09 12.29 -1.06
C LEU A 155 -27.53 13.62 -0.45
N ARG A 156 -26.65 14.61 -0.51
CA ARG A 156 -26.90 15.98 -0.05
C ARG A 156 -26.64 16.98 -1.16
N GLN A 157 -27.34 18.11 -1.12
CA GLN A 157 -27.15 19.27 -1.96
C GLN A 157 -27.15 20.49 -1.04
N ASP A 158 -26.14 21.36 -1.15
CA ASP A 158 -25.95 22.54 -0.27
C ASP A 158 -26.04 22.19 1.23
N GLY A 159 -25.48 21.04 1.60
CA GLY A 159 -25.52 20.51 2.97
C GLY A 159 -26.88 19.98 3.44
N ARG A 160 -27.96 20.09 2.67
CA ARG A 160 -29.31 19.54 2.95
C ARG A 160 -29.47 18.16 2.33
N GLN A 161 -30.22 17.26 2.98
CA GLN A 161 -30.48 15.93 2.42
C GLN A 161 -31.47 16.03 1.24
N VAL A 162 -31.15 15.36 0.13
CA VAL A 162 -32.00 15.34 -1.07
C VAL A 162 -33.19 14.39 -0.85
N PRO A 163 -34.45 14.80 -1.14
CA PRO A 163 -35.61 13.91 -1.02
C PRO A 163 -35.45 12.65 -1.88
N GLY A 164 -35.64 11.47 -1.26
CA GLY A 164 -35.43 10.17 -1.93
C GLY A 164 -33.95 9.83 -2.22
N GLY A 165 -33.01 10.70 -1.82
CA GLY A 165 -31.57 10.50 -1.92
C GLY A 165 -30.97 9.65 -0.81
N GLU A 166 -31.70 8.67 -0.27
CA GLU A 166 -31.20 7.72 0.72
C GLU A 166 -31.41 6.29 0.24
N ALA A 167 -30.37 5.46 0.33
CA ALA A 167 -30.38 4.05 -0.04
C ALA A 167 -29.45 3.23 0.88
N THR A 168 -29.41 1.91 0.69
CA THR A 168 -28.43 1.02 1.33
C THR A 168 -27.74 0.19 0.25
N ILE A 169 -26.43 0.09 0.32
CA ILE A 169 -25.54 -0.63 -0.60
C ILE A 169 -24.71 -1.66 0.18
N GLY A 170 -24.35 -2.77 -0.45
CA GLY A 170 -23.65 -3.88 0.20
C GLY A 170 -24.57 -4.85 0.94
N GLN A 171 -23.97 -5.81 1.65
CA GLN A 171 -24.69 -6.89 2.33
C GLN A 171 -24.29 -7.00 3.81
N PRO A 172 -25.22 -7.39 4.71
CA PRO A 172 -24.86 -7.72 6.09
C PRO A 172 -23.94 -8.94 6.11
N ILE A 173 -23.04 -8.98 7.09
CA ILE A 173 -22.22 -10.15 7.35
C ILE A 173 -23.13 -11.14 8.08
N ALA A 174 -23.39 -12.29 7.46
CA ALA A 174 -24.30 -13.31 8.01
C ALA A 174 -23.82 -13.83 9.38
N ASP A 175 -22.50 -13.95 9.56
CA ASP A 175 -21.86 -14.37 10.81
C ASP A 175 -20.63 -13.49 11.12
N PRO A 176 -20.75 -12.52 12.04
CA PRO A 176 -19.65 -11.64 12.43
C PRO A 176 -18.47 -12.33 13.13
N GLU A 177 -18.69 -13.50 13.76
CA GLU A 177 -17.64 -14.28 14.42
C GLU A 177 -16.79 -15.02 13.37
N TYR A 178 -17.43 -15.60 12.35
CA TYR A 178 -16.74 -16.26 11.25
C TYR A 178 -16.15 -15.28 10.21
N ALA A 179 -16.51 -13.99 10.28
CA ALA A 179 -16.02 -12.94 9.38
C ALA A 179 -14.50 -12.90 9.23
N ILE A 180 -13.75 -13.26 10.28
CA ILE A 180 -12.29 -13.33 10.20
C ILE A 180 -11.80 -14.47 9.31
N TYR A 181 -12.40 -15.66 9.39
CA TYR A 181 -12.02 -16.80 8.54
C TYR A 181 -12.38 -16.53 7.08
N TYR A 182 -13.52 -15.87 6.83
CA TYR A 182 -13.85 -15.36 5.50
C TYR A 182 -12.84 -14.31 5.01
N ASN A 183 -12.46 -13.33 5.84
CA ASN A 183 -11.45 -12.33 5.48
C ASN A 183 -10.08 -12.98 5.20
N GLU A 184 -9.65 -13.93 6.03
CA GLU A 184 -8.40 -14.67 5.82
C GLU A 184 -8.45 -15.50 4.53
N SER A 185 -9.55 -16.23 4.28
CA SER A 185 -9.75 -16.98 3.03
C SER A 185 -9.68 -16.04 1.83
N GLN A 186 -10.38 -14.90 1.87
CA GLN A 186 -10.42 -13.89 0.81
C GLN A 186 -9.07 -13.18 0.58
N GLN A 187 -8.23 -13.06 1.60
CA GLN A 187 -6.86 -12.53 1.48
C GLN A 187 -5.83 -13.60 1.07
N ASN A 188 -6.17 -14.88 1.18
CA ASN A 188 -5.37 -16.03 0.76
C ASN A 188 -5.74 -16.55 -0.64
N ALA A 189 -6.99 -16.34 -1.06
CA ALA A 189 -7.50 -16.62 -2.40
C ALA A 189 -6.65 -15.89 -3.43
N TRP A 190 -6.28 -16.57 -4.52
CA TRP A 190 -5.46 -15.97 -5.55
C TRP A 190 -6.34 -15.20 -6.54
N LYS A 191 -6.22 -13.87 -6.57
CA LYS A 191 -7.07 -13.01 -7.40
C LYS A 191 -6.33 -12.61 -8.69
N VAL A 192 -6.84 -13.04 -9.84
CA VAL A 192 -6.26 -12.78 -11.17
C VAL A 192 -7.23 -11.94 -12.00
N LEU A 193 -6.75 -10.82 -12.54
CA LEU A 193 -7.43 -10.07 -13.58
C LEU A 193 -6.94 -10.57 -14.95
N TRP A 194 -7.79 -11.27 -15.69
CA TRP A 194 -7.50 -11.77 -17.03
C TRP A 194 -7.94 -10.74 -18.06
N VAL A 195 -6.99 -10.14 -18.78
CA VAL A 195 -7.27 -9.26 -19.91
C VAL A 195 -7.70 -10.13 -21.09
N GLU A 196 -8.91 -9.88 -21.60
CA GLU A 196 -9.46 -10.61 -22.74
C GLU A 196 -8.71 -10.22 -24.03
N SER A 197 -8.42 -11.23 -24.84
CA SER A 197 -7.75 -11.11 -26.14
C SER A 197 -8.46 -12.00 -27.15
N ASP A 198 -8.51 -11.57 -28.41
CA ASP A 198 -9.00 -12.37 -29.53
C ASP A 198 -8.18 -13.67 -29.71
N ALA A 199 -6.88 -13.64 -29.35
CA ALA A 199 -6.01 -14.81 -29.39
C ALA A 199 -6.43 -15.91 -28.40
N ASP A 200 -7.15 -15.55 -27.32
CA ASP A 200 -7.33 -16.41 -26.16
C ASP A 200 -8.72 -17.04 -26.03
N GLU A 201 -9.70 -16.59 -26.83
CA GLU A 201 -11.11 -16.92 -26.64
C GLU A 201 -11.35 -18.45 -26.62
N SER A 202 -10.63 -19.17 -27.49
CA SER A 202 -10.71 -20.63 -27.62
C SER A 202 -9.98 -21.40 -26.50
N ILE A 203 -8.90 -20.85 -25.94
CA ILE A 203 -8.01 -21.52 -24.98
C ILE A 203 -8.28 -21.16 -23.52
N ARG A 204 -8.96 -20.03 -23.25
CA ARG A 204 -9.22 -19.50 -21.91
C ARG A 204 -9.92 -20.53 -21.01
N LEU A 205 -11.02 -21.13 -21.47
CA LEU A 205 -11.77 -22.10 -20.66
C LEU A 205 -10.89 -23.28 -20.21
N LYS A 206 -10.15 -23.88 -21.14
CA LYS A 206 -9.24 -25.00 -20.84
C LYS A 206 -8.10 -24.57 -19.90
N SER A 207 -7.55 -23.37 -20.09
CA SER A 207 -6.55 -22.78 -19.17
C SER A 207 -7.09 -22.63 -17.74
N MET A 208 -8.33 -22.18 -17.59
CA MET A 208 -9.00 -22.01 -16.29
C MET A 208 -9.39 -23.35 -15.65
N GLN A 209 -9.79 -24.34 -16.44
CA GLN A 209 -10.02 -25.71 -15.94
C GLN A 209 -8.72 -26.31 -15.36
N LEU A 210 -7.59 -26.15 -16.06
CA LEU A 210 -6.28 -26.63 -15.61
C LEU A 210 -5.80 -25.90 -14.34
N LEU A 211 -6.02 -24.59 -14.25
CA LEU A 211 -5.77 -23.82 -13.02
C LEU A 211 -6.64 -24.31 -11.84
N SER A 212 -7.95 -24.49 -12.07
CA SER A 212 -8.88 -24.97 -11.06
C SER A 212 -8.45 -26.34 -10.52
N LEU A 213 -8.18 -27.31 -11.40
CA LEU A 213 -7.66 -28.64 -11.07
C LEU A 213 -6.33 -28.61 -10.28
N PHE A 214 -5.45 -27.65 -10.60
CA PHE A 214 -4.17 -27.51 -9.91
C PHE A 214 -4.31 -26.96 -8.48
N ASN A 215 -5.00 -25.82 -8.32
CA ASN A 215 -5.09 -25.09 -7.06
C ASN A 215 -6.20 -25.59 -6.13
N ASN A 216 -7.31 -26.13 -6.67
CA ASN A 216 -8.34 -26.83 -5.90
C ASN A 216 -8.61 -28.23 -6.51
N PRO A 217 -7.92 -29.28 -6.01
CA PRO A 217 -8.04 -30.63 -6.55
C PRO A 217 -9.37 -31.33 -6.19
N GLN A 218 -10.38 -30.62 -5.66
CA GLN A 218 -11.70 -31.18 -5.35
C GLN A 218 -12.84 -30.29 -5.86
N PRO A 219 -13.06 -30.19 -7.19
CA PRO A 219 -14.16 -29.44 -7.82
C PRO A 219 -15.56 -29.67 -7.23
N PHE A 220 -15.84 -30.89 -6.78
CA PHE A 220 -17.10 -31.26 -6.13
C PHE A 220 -17.34 -30.54 -4.79
N GLN A 221 -16.33 -29.95 -4.15
CA GLN A 221 -16.52 -29.12 -2.95
C GLN A 221 -17.16 -27.76 -3.26
N VAL A 222 -17.14 -27.32 -4.52
CA VAL A 222 -17.63 -25.99 -4.94
C VAL A 222 -18.82 -26.04 -5.90
N ALA A 223 -19.13 -27.20 -6.47
CA ALA A 223 -20.22 -27.41 -7.42
C ALA A 223 -20.91 -28.76 -7.21
N ALA A 224 -22.22 -28.82 -7.43
CA ALA A 224 -23.00 -30.05 -7.29
C ALA A 224 -22.78 -31.03 -8.45
N THR A 225 -22.48 -30.53 -9.64
CA THR A 225 -22.21 -31.32 -10.86
C THR A 225 -20.96 -30.82 -11.59
N PRO A 226 -20.33 -31.65 -12.44
CA PRO A 226 -19.23 -31.19 -13.29
C PRO A 226 -19.62 -30.04 -14.22
N GLN A 227 -20.85 -30.03 -14.75
CA GLN A 227 -21.35 -28.98 -15.64
C GLN A 227 -21.46 -27.63 -14.89
N GLN A 228 -21.94 -27.64 -13.65
CA GLN A 228 -21.96 -26.44 -12.81
C GLN A 228 -20.54 -25.95 -12.51
N TRP A 229 -19.57 -26.86 -12.30
CA TRP A 229 -18.17 -26.46 -12.17
C TRP A 229 -17.61 -25.86 -13.47
N GLU A 230 -17.92 -26.42 -14.64
CA GLU A 230 -17.50 -25.87 -15.94
C GLU A 230 -18.09 -24.46 -16.18
N GLU A 231 -19.37 -24.24 -15.85
CA GLU A 231 -20.02 -22.93 -15.89
C GLU A 231 -19.37 -21.93 -14.90
N MET A 232 -19.05 -22.36 -13.69
CA MET A 232 -18.31 -21.54 -12.71
C MET A 232 -16.90 -21.21 -13.20
N VAL A 233 -16.19 -22.15 -13.84
CA VAL A 233 -14.87 -21.90 -14.42
C VAL A 233 -14.94 -20.94 -15.61
N GLN A 234 -16.00 -21.02 -16.42
CA GLN A 234 -16.22 -20.13 -17.56
C GLN A 234 -16.53 -18.68 -17.12
N THR A 235 -17.42 -18.52 -16.13
CA THR A 235 -17.86 -17.22 -15.59
C THR A 235 -16.83 -16.57 -14.66
N GLY A 236 -16.02 -17.37 -13.98
CA GLY A 236 -15.00 -16.93 -13.02
C GLY A 236 -15.13 -17.74 -11.72
N ILE A 237 -14.05 -18.45 -11.35
CA ILE A 237 -14.07 -19.32 -10.17
C ILE A 237 -14.38 -18.50 -8.92
N ASN A 238 -15.35 -18.96 -8.12
CA ASN A 238 -16.04 -18.14 -7.13
C ASN A 238 -15.22 -17.91 -5.83
N GLU A 239 -15.49 -16.80 -5.13
CA GLU A 239 -14.54 -16.16 -4.21
C GLU A 239 -14.16 -16.97 -2.94
N ASN A 240 -14.93 -17.99 -2.54
CA ASN A 240 -14.87 -18.50 -1.17
C ASN A 240 -13.76 -19.54 -0.87
N SER A 241 -13.17 -20.19 -1.89
CA SER A 241 -12.18 -21.27 -1.68
C SER A 241 -11.21 -21.55 -2.84
N GLY A 242 -11.28 -20.79 -3.93
CA GLY A 242 -10.48 -21.02 -5.14
C GLY A 242 -9.52 -19.87 -5.50
N PRO A 243 -8.79 -19.98 -6.62
CA PRO A 243 -8.36 -18.79 -7.33
C PRO A 243 -9.63 -18.07 -7.83
N SER A 244 -9.70 -16.75 -7.73
CA SER A 244 -10.77 -15.96 -8.34
C SER A 244 -10.21 -15.30 -9.59
N VAL A 245 -10.80 -15.61 -10.75
CA VAL A 245 -10.39 -15.04 -12.03
C VAL A 245 -11.50 -14.20 -12.58
N VAL A 246 -11.19 -12.93 -12.82
CA VAL A 246 -12.11 -11.91 -13.28
C VAL A 246 -11.62 -11.46 -14.65
N ASN A 247 -12.48 -11.46 -15.66
CA ASN A 247 -12.08 -11.16 -17.04
C ASN A 247 -12.57 -9.77 -17.42
N ARG A 248 -11.73 -9.03 -18.16
CA ARG A 248 -12.04 -7.70 -18.68
C ARG A 248 -11.40 -7.47 -20.03
N SER A 249 -12.15 -6.86 -20.93
CA SER A 249 -11.62 -6.36 -22.18
C SER A 249 -10.64 -5.21 -21.94
N ILE A 250 -9.77 -4.97 -22.92
CA ILE A 250 -8.70 -3.96 -22.85
C ILE A 250 -9.24 -2.54 -22.61
N ASP A 251 -10.42 -2.23 -23.15
CA ASP A 251 -11.18 -0.98 -22.98
C ASP A 251 -11.92 -0.88 -21.64
N GLN A 252 -11.93 -1.95 -20.83
CA GLN A 252 -12.48 -1.97 -19.47
C GLN A 252 -11.38 -1.98 -18.39
N MET A 253 -10.10 -1.96 -18.78
CA MET A 253 -8.99 -1.87 -17.83
C MET A 253 -9.02 -0.56 -17.05
N PRO A 254 -8.58 -0.55 -15.77
CA PRO A 254 -8.67 0.62 -14.93
C PRO A 254 -7.52 1.58 -15.20
N LEU A 255 -7.78 2.85 -14.92
CA LEU A 255 -6.90 3.99 -15.20
C LEU A 255 -6.15 4.47 -13.95
N ASP A 256 -6.45 3.86 -12.81
CA ASP A 256 -5.89 4.14 -11.49
C ASP A 256 -5.41 2.81 -10.90
N TRP A 257 -4.10 2.74 -10.62
CA TRP A 257 -3.40 1.55 -10.12
C TRP A 257 -4.03 0.97 -8.83
N ARG A 258 -4.74 1.80 -8.05
CA ARG A 258 -5.41 1.37 -6.80
C ARG A 258 -6.58 0.43 -7.06
N ALA A 259 -7.22 0.53 -8.22
CA ALA A 259 -8.26 -0.41 -8.62
C ALA A 259 -7.73 -1.84 -8.82
N LEU A 260 -6.45 -1.98 -9.18
CA LEU A 260 -5.78 -3.27 -9.34
C LEU A 260 -5.35 -3.87 -7.99
N ARG A 261 -5.45 -3.14 -6.86
CA ARG A 261 -4.99 -3.63 -5.54
C ARG A 261 -5.85 -4.75 -4.94
N GLY A 262 -7.06 -4.97 -5.46
CA GLY A 262 -7.84 -6.17 -5.18
C GLY A 262 -7.28 -7.45 -5.81
N PHE A 263 -6.33 -7.33 -6.74
CA PHE A 263 -5.73 -8.44 -7.48
C PHE A 263 -4.27 -8.69 -7.08
N ASP A 264 -3.86 -9.93 -7.26
CA ASP A 264 -2.50 -10.42 -7.01
C ASP A 264 -1.71 -10.56 -8.32
N ALA A 265 -2.41 -10.94 -9.40
CA ALA A 265 -1.87 -10.96 -10.75
C ALA A 265 -2.79 -10.22 -11.74
N VAL A 266 -2.19 -9.55 -12.73
CA VAL A 266 -2.86 -9.12 -13.97
C VAL A 266 -2.27 -9.98 -15.08
N MET A 267 -3.10 -10.55 -15.95
CA MET A 267 -2.68 -11.51 -16.97
C MET A 267 -3.12 -11.04 -18.35
N VAL A 268 -2.17 -10.89 -19.27
CA VAL A 268 -2.37 -10.24 -20.57
C VAL A 268 -1.69 -11.05 -21.68
N HIS A 269 -2.22 -10.96 -22.90
CA HIS A 269 -1.56 -11.53 -24.08
C HIS A 269 -0.43 -10.61 -24.57
N ARG A 270 0.63 -11.14 -25.18
CA ARG A 270 1.76 -10.36 -25.73
C ARG A 270 1.28 -9.17 -26.57
N THR A 271 0.45 -9.45 -27.56
CA THR A 271 -0.04 -8.47 -28.55
C THR A 271 -0.87 -7.33 -27.95
N ASP A 272 -1.65 -7.59 -26.91
CA ASP A 272 -2.43 -6.57 -26.20
C ASP A 272 -1.56 -5.77 -25.22
N TRP A 273 -0.55 -6.40 -24.62
CA TRP A 273 0.44 -5.68 -23.83
C TRP A 273 1.26 -4.71 -24.70
N GLU A 274 1.66 -5.12 -25.91
CA GLU A 274 2.29 -4.21 -26.87
C GLU A 274 1.38 -3.02 -27.19
N ARG A 275 0.11 -3.28 -27.51
CA ARG A 275 -0.86 -2.24 -27.85
C ARG A 275 -1.07 -1.25 -26.69
N LEU A 276 -1.11 -1.73 -25.46
CA LEU A 276 -1.21 -0.92 -24.24
C LEU A 276 0.06 -0.09 -23.98
N ALA A 277 1.23 -0.72 -24.07
CA ALA A 277 2.52 -0.10 -23.76
C ALA A 277 2.95 0.88 -24.85
N SER A 278 2.78 0.55 -26.13
CA SER A 278 3.17 1.41 -27.26
C SER A 278 2.37 2.70 -27.38
N SER A 279 1.22 2.78 -26.71
CA SER A 279 0.33 3.94 -26.70
C SER A 279 0.50 4.82 -25.45
N ASP A 280 1.36 4.45 -24.50
CA ASP A 280 1.43 5.04 -23.15
C ASP A 280 0.03 5.25 -22.52
N SER A 281 -0.88 4.30 -22.79
CA SER A 281 -2.28 4.42 -22.36
C SER A 281 -2.39 4.55 -20.84
N PRO A 282 -3.38 5.30 -20.29
CA PRO A 282 -3.55 5.42 -18.85
C PRO A 282 -3.71 4.05 -18.14
N SER A 283 -4.31 3.07 -18.82
CA SER A 283 -4.36 1.67 -18.36
C SER A 283 -2.96 1.02 -18.24
N ALA A 284 -2.06 1.26 -19.20
CA ALA A 284 -0.68 0.75 -19.14
C ALA A 284 0.11 1.41 -18.00
N ILE A 285 -0.06 2.72 -17.79
CA ILE A 285 0.53 3.45 -16.67
C ILE A 285 -0.01 2.89 -15.33
N ALA A 286 -1.32 2.69 -15.21
CA ALA A 286 -1.94 2.11 -14.01
C ALA A 286 -1.46 0.68 -13.72
N ILE A 287 -1.24 -0.16 -14.74
CA ILE A 287 -0.64 -1.48 -14.59
C ILE A 287 0.82 -1.36 -14.15
N ARG A 288 1.61 -0.48 -14.78
CA ARG A 288 3.03 -0.23 -14.44
C ARG A 288 3.18 0.20 -12.99
N ASP A 289 2.41 1.20 -12.55
CA ASP A 289 2.39 1.68 -11.17
C ASP A 289 1.97 0.60 -10.17
N TRP A 290 0.99 -0.23 -10.53
CA TRP A 290 0.57 -1.35 -9.69
C TRP A 290 1.66 -2.42 -9.57
N VAL A 291 2.39 -2.72 -10.65
CA VAL A 291 3.60 -3.58 -10.61
C VAL A 291 4.68 -2.94 -9.74
N HIS A 292 4.96 -1.64 -9.91
CA HIS A 292 5.91 -0.91 -9.08
C HIS A 292 5.50 -0.86 -7.59
N ALA A 293 4.21 -0.98 -7.29
CA ALA A 293 3.65 -1.14 -5.94
C ALA A 293 3.68 -2.58 -5.39
N GLY A 294 4.31 -3.52 -6.10
CA GLY A 294 4.42 -4.93 -5.75
C GLY A 294 3.55 -5.90 -6.57
N GLY A 295 2.83 -5.42 -7.59
CA GLY A 295 2.01 -6.25 -8.47
C GLY A 295 2.80 -7.29 -9.28
N VAL A 296 2.09 -8.29 -9.80
CA VAL A 296 2.63 -9.29 -10.72
C VAL A 296 1.92 -9.23 -12.06
N LEU A 297 2.62 -8.81 -13.11
CA LEU A 297 2.11 -8.87 -14.48
C LEU A 297 2.49 -10.22 -15.09
N ILE A 298 1.52 -10.98 -15.58
CA ILE A 298 1.73 -12.23 -16.30
C ILE A 298 1.54 -11.95 -17.80
N VAL A 299 2.61 -12.08 -18.58
CA VAL A 299 2.58 -11.92 -20.04
C VAL A 299 2.64 -13.32 -20.68
N ARG A 300 1.61 -13.65 -21.44
CA ARG A 300 1.53 -14.89 -22.23
C ARG A 300 2.20 -14.73 -23.57
N ASP A 301 2.60 -15.87 -24.14
CA ASP A 301 3.26 -15.97 -25.45
C ASP A 301 4.40 -14.94 -25.53
N ALA A 302 5.34 -15.03 -24.60
CA ALA A 302 6.46 -14.10 -24.51
C ALA A 302 7.64 -14.72 -23.76
N SER A 303 8.85 -14.26 -24.11
CA SER A 303 10.10 -14.55 -23.43
C SER A 303 10.80 -13.24 -23.01
N PRO A 304 11.66 -13.21 -21.98
CA PRO A 304 12.25 -11.97 -21.46
C PRO A 304 13.03 -11.11 -22.49
N SER A 305 13.53 -11.74 -23.56
CA SER A 305 14.15 -11.08 -24.73
C SER A 305 13.25 -10.09 -25.48
N PHE A 306 11.94 -10.22 -25.28
CA PHE A 306 10.90 -9.35 -25.84
C PHE A 306 10.92 -7.93 -25.24
N ASP A 307 11.14 -7.84 -23.93
CA ASP A 307 10.76 -6.67 -23.13
C ASP A 307 11.64 -5.43 -23.35
N THR A 308 12.80 -5.60 -23.99
CA THR A 308 13.74 -4.52 -24.34
C THR A 308 13.17 -3.48 -25.31
N ALA A 309 12.11 -3.80 -26.07
CA ALA A 309 11.49 -2.85 -26.98
C ALA A 309 10.33 -2.05 -26.33
N ALA A 310 9.48 -2.72 -25.54
CA ALA A 310 8.24 -2.13 -25.01
C ALA A 310 8.43 -1.28 -23.74
N THR A 311 9.49 -1.49 -22.97
CA THR A 311 9.74 -0.76 -21.71
C THR A 311 10.62 0.50 -21.85
N GLY A 312 10.82 1.00 -23.07
CA GLY A 312 11.65 2.19 -23.34
C GLY A 312 13.17 2.00 -23.16
N SER A 313 13.62 0.81 -22.75
CA SER A 313 15.02 0.43 -22.50
C SER A 313 15.86 0.31 -23.78
N THR A 314 16.03 1.41 -24.51
CA THR A 314 16.85 1.48 -25.74
C THR A 314 18.36 1.49 -25.50
N ALA A 315 18.83 1.48 -24.26
CA ALA A 315 20.24 1.44 -23.89
C ALA A 315 20.79 0.00 -23.78
N THR A 316 21.53 -0.46 -24.81
CA THR A 316 22.46 -1.60 -24.75
C THR A 316 21.90 -2.94 -24.22
N GLY A 317 21.11 -3.64 -25.05
CA GLY A 317 20.58 -4.99 -24.82
C GLY A 317 21.60 -6.15 -24.75
N LYS A 318 22.70 -5.99 -23.99
CA LYS A 318 23.67 -7.06 -23.68
C LYS A 318 24.10 -7.13 -22.21
N ALA A 319 23.76 -6.14 -21.37
CA ALA A 319 24.16 -6.12 -19.95
C ALA A 319 23.00 -6.39 -18.98
N ILE A 320 21.80 -5.87 -19.24
CA ILE A 320 20.63 -6.00 -18.36
C ILE A 320 20.04 -7.44 -18.36
N ALA A 321 20.38 -8.26 -19.37
CA ALA A 321 19.93 -9.66 -19.46
C ALA A 321 20.42 -10.59 -18.31
N ASN A 322 21.35 -10.12 -17.46
CA ASN A 322 21.91 -10.91 -16.36
C ASN A 322 21.41 -10.52 -14.95
N THR A 323 20.51 -9.54 -14.81
CA THR A 323 19.85 -9.30 -13.51
C THR A 323 18.74 -10.33 -13.27
N GLY A 324 19.09 -11.43 -12.61
CA GLY A 324 18.18 -12.14 -11.71
C GLY A 324 17.05 -12.97 -12.34
N THR A 325 17.16 -13.44 -13.58
CA THR A 325 16.16 -14.38 -14.13
C THR A 325 16.21 -15.72 -13.39
N ARG A 326 15.44 -15.86 -12.31
CA ARG A 326 15.34 -17.10 -11.54
C ARG A 326 14.54 -18.13 -12.34
N PRO A 327 15.12 -19.28 -12.72
CA PRO A 327 14.34 -20.37 -13.27
C PRO A 327 13.64 -21.09 -12.11
N ALA A 328 12.37 -21.48 -12.27
CA ALA A 328 11.56 -22.11 -11.21
C ALA A 328 12.01 -23.53 -10.80
N VAL A 329 13.17 -24.00 -11.30
CA VAL A 329 13.54 -25.42 -11.49
C VAL A 329 13.37 -26.29 -10.25
N ASP A 330 13.90 -25.87 -9.11
CA ASP A 330 14.05 -26.78 -7.96
C ASP A 330 12.75 -26.93 -7.16
N SER A 331 12.07 -25.82 -6.81
CA SER A 331 10.73 -25.86 -6.22
C SER A 331 9.74 -26.57 -7.14
N LEU A 332 9.79 -26.28 -8.44
CA LEU A 332 8.89 -26.88 -9.43
C LEU A 332 9.11 -28.39 -9.51
N ARG A 333 10.36 -28.89 -9.45
CA ARG A 333 10.64 -30.33 -9.50
C ARG A 333 10.05 -31.08 -8.30
N GLU A 334 10.20 -30.55 -7.08
CA GLU A 334 9.59 -31.15 -5.88
C GLU A 334 8.05 -31.10 -5.93
N MET A 335 7.50 -29.96 -6.34
CA MET A 335 6.05 -29.78 -6.51
C MET A 335 5.49 -30.74 -7.57
N ILE A 336 6.20 -30.94 -8.68
CA ILE A 336 5.81 -31.88 -9.74
C ILE A 336 5.82 -33.30 -9.23
N GLN A 337 6.85 -33.74 -8.50
CA GLN A 337 6.87 -35.09 -7.91
C GLN A 337 5.66 -35.36 -6.99
N GLN A 338 5.20 -34.34 -6.24
CA GLN A 338 3.98 -34.42 -5.43
C GLN A 338 2.68 -34.39 -6.25
N VAL A 339 2.61 -33.59 -7.32
CA VAL A 339 1.45 -33.49 -8.22
C VAL A 339 1.27 -34.78 -9.06
N ASP A 340 2.38 -35.30 -9.59
CA ASP A 340 2.42 -36.41 -10.55
C ASP A 340 2.02 -37.76 -9.91
N THR A 341 2.39 -37.99 -8.65
CA THR A 341 2.03 -39.23 -7.93
C THR A 341 0.75 -39.08 -7.10
N GLY A 342 0.63 -38.04 -6.28
CA GLY A 342 -0.46 -37.93 -5.31
C GLY A 342 -1.81 -37.51 -5.90
N LYS A 343 -1.83 -36.49 -6.76
CA LYS A 343 -3.08 -35.90 -7.28
C LYS A 343 -3.66 -36.70 -8.45
N LEU A 344 -2.80 -37.17 -9.35
CA LEU A 344 -3.23 -37.98 -10.51
C LEU A 344 -3.86 -39.31 -10.09
N ASP A 345 -3.26 -40.00 -9.12
CA ASP A 345 -3.83 -41.25 -8.59
C ASP A 345 -5.14 -40.98 -7.85
N ALA A 346 -5.22 -39.93 -7.02
CA ALA A 346 -6.44 -39.58 -6.30
C ALA A 346 -7.66 -39.37 -7.23
N TYR A 347 -7.47 -38.77 -8.42
CA TYR A 347 -8.51 -38.66 -9.43
C TYR A 347 -8.74 -39.99 -10.19
N ALA A 348 -7.68 -40.69 -10.59
CA ALA A 348 -7.79 -41.92 -11.36
C ALA A 348 -8.39 -43.09 -10.57
N THR A 349 -8.31 -43.07 -9.23
CA THR A 349 -8.84 -44.12 -8.34
C THR A 349 -10.04 -43.66 -7.51
N MET A 350 -10.66 -42.53 -7.81
CA MET A 350 -11.80 -41.99 -7.06
C MET A 350 -13.05 -42.86 -7.26
N ASN A 351 -13.26 -43.83 -6.37
CA ASN A 351 -14.43 -44.70 -6.38
C ASN A 351 -15.57 -44.15 -5.50
N GLU A 352 -16.77 -44.74 -5.63
CA GLU A 352 -17.98 -44.36 -4.88
C GLU A 352 -17.73 -44.25 -3.37
N GLN A 353 -17.06 -45.23 -2.77
CA GLN A 353 -16.78 -45.28 -1.35
C GLN A 353 -15.85 -44.14 -0.89
N THR A 354 -14.85 -43.80 -1.71
CA THR A 354 -13.91 -42.71 -1.44
C THR A 354 -14.63 -41.36 -1.56
N PHE A 355 -15.39 -41.15 -2.64
CA PHE A 355 -16.20 -39.95 -2.86
C PHE A 355 -17.21 -39.75 -1.71
N ALA A 356 -17.99 -40.79 -1.38
CA ALA A 356 -18.97 -40.73 -0.28
C ALA A 356 -18.30 -40.54 1.10
N SER A 357 -17.07 -41.03 1.30
CA SER A 357 -16.34 -40.80 2.55
C SER A 357 -15.80 -39.38 2.71
N GLN A 358 -15.38 -38.75 1.62
CA GLN A 358 -14.91 -37.36 1.60
C GLN A 358 -16.07 -36.36 1.65
N ASN A 359 -17.21 -36.73 1.07
CA ASN A 359 -18.38 -35.85 0.93
C ASN A 359 -19.52 -36.12 1.93
N ARG A 360 -19.23 -36.68 3.11
CA ARG A 360 -20.24 -36.95 4.16
C ARG A 360 -21.05 -35.73 4.65
N PHE A 361 -20.60 -34.53 4.32
CA PHE A 361 -21.24 -33.26 4.67
C PHE A 361 -22.05 -32.63 3.52
N PHE A 362 -22.00 -33.21 2.32
CA PHE A 362 -22.73 -32.74 1.13
C PHE A 362 -23.80 -33.75 0.74
N ASP A 363 -25.05 -33.29 0.66
CA ASP A 363 -26.20 -34.10 0.25
C ASP A 363 -26.28 -34.17 -1.28
N PHE A 364 -25.45 -35.02 -1.88
CA PHE A 364 -25.46 -35.28 -3.32
C PHE A 364 -26.48 -36.36 -3.70
N SER A 365 -27.28 -36.09 -4.74
CA SER A 365 -28.09 -37.14 -5.37
C SER A 365 -27.19 -38.24 -5.96
N ALA A 366 -27.71 -39.46 -6.08
CA ALA A 366 -27.01 -40.56 -6.73
C ALA A 366 -26.61 -40.23 -8.19
N GLU A 367 -27.40 -39.41 -8.87
CA GLU A 367 -27.11 -38.87 -10.21
C GLU A 367 -25.89 -37.95 -10.21
N ASN A 368 -25.80 -37.01 -9.25
CA ASN A 368 -24.64 -36.13 -9.12
C ASN A 368 -23.37 -36.91 -8.76
N ILE A 369 -23.49 -37.92 -7.89
CA ILE A 369 -22.40 -38.85 -7.54
C ILE A 369 -21.89 -39.56 -8.81
N GLN A 370 -22.77 -40.12 -9.64
CA GLN A 370 -22.39 -40.77 -10.90
C GLN A 370 -21.75 -39.77 -11.88
N ALA A 371 -22.31 -38.57 -12.02
CA ALA A 371 -21.77 -37.54 -12.91
C ALA A 371 -20.32 -37.16 -12.55
N TRP A 372 -19.99 -37.07 -11.26
CA TRP A 372 -18.61 -36.85 -10.80
C TRP A 372 -17.71 -38.06 -11.08
N GLN A 373 -18.18 -39.28 -10.82
CA GLN A 373 -17.43 -40.51 -11.13
C GLN A 373 -17.07 -40.63 -12.62
N ASP A 374 -18.02 -40.33 -13.51
CA ASP A 374 -17.81 -40.34 -14.97
C ASP A 374 -16.86 -39.22 -15.45
N TRP A 375 -16.69 -38.18 -14.64
CA TRP A 375 -15.86 -37.01 -14.95
C TRP A 375 -14.41 -37.15 -14.45
N PHE A 376 -14.15 -37.80 -13.31
CA PHE A 376 -12.78 -37.92 -12.78
C PHE A 376 -11.76 -38.55 -13.77
N PRO A 377 -12.09 -39.58 -14.57
CA PRO A 377 -11.18 -40.09 -15.60
C PRO A 377 -10.85 -39.04 -16.69
N LYS A 378 -11.79 -38.13 -16.99
CA LYS A 378 -11.59 -37.02 -17.94
C LYS A 378 -10.62 -35.99 -17.34
N ALA A 379 -10.82 -35.61 -16.08
CA ALA A 379 -9.92 -34.72 -15.36
C ALA A 379 -8.50 -35.28 -15.26
N ALA A 380 -8.35 -36.57 -14.91
CA ALA A 380 -7.06 -37.25 -14.88
C ALA A 380 -6.38 -37.26 -16.27
N LYS A 381 -7.15 -37.45 -17.35
CA LYS A 381 -6.64 -37.34 -18.73
C LYS A 381 -6.19 -35.90 -19.06
N MET A 382 -6.95 -34.88 -18.66
CA MET A 382 -6.60 -33.47 -18.88
C MET A 382 -5.28 -33.11 -18.18
N ILE A 383 -5.08 -33.55 -16.93
CA ILE A 383 -3.85 -33.30 -16.17
C ILE A 383 -2.66 -34.00 -16.85
N ARG A 384 -2.80 -35.27 -17.23
CA ARG A 384 -1.72 -36.02 -17.94
C ARG A 384 -1.36 -35.38 -19.28
N GLN A 385 -2.36 -34.98 -20.07
CA GLN A 385 -2.13 -34.30 -21.34
C GLN A 385 -1.40 -32.97 -21.12
N SER A 386 -1.81 -32.18 -20.13
CA SER A 386 -1.17 -30.90 -19.81
C SER A 386 0.32 -31.03 -19.43
N ILE A 387 0.69 -32.09 -18.70
CA ILE A 387 2.08 -32.41 -18.35
C ILE A 387 2.88 -32.92 -19.56
N GLN A 388 2.22 -33.60 -20.51
CA GLN A 388 2.84 -34.07 -21.76
C GLN A 388 3.05 -32.93 -22.77
N ASP A 389 2.07 -32.03 -22.90
CA ASP A 389 2.10 -30.87 -23.81
C ASP A 389 3.21 -29.89 -23.38
N TYR A 390 3.34 -29.61 -22.07
CA TYR A 390 4.36 -28.71 -21.52
C TYR A 390 5.18 -29.41 -20.44
N PRO A 391 6.21 -30.20 -20.83
CA PRO A 391 7.02 -30.96 -19.90
C PRO A 391 7.95 -30.07 -19.07
N ILE A 392 8.48 -30.63 -17.97
CA ILE A 392 9.44 -29.97 -17.07
C ILE A 392 10.64 -29.39 -17.82
N THR A 393 11.11 -30.10 -18.86
CA THR A 393 12.22 -29.67 -19.72
C THR A 393 11.91 -28.37 -20.47
N LEU A 394 10.67 -28.17 -20.93
CA LEU A 394 10.23 -26.93 -21.57
C LEU A 394 10.04 -25.84 -20.53
N ALA A 395 9.36 -26.11 -19.41
CA ALA A 395 9.17 -25.18 -18.30
C ALA A 395 10.48 -24.57 -17.79
N THR A 396 11.54 -25.37 -17.76
CA THR A 396 12.88 -24.97 -17.28
C THR A 396 13.80 -24.45 -18.39
N SER A 397 13.51 -24.72 -19.67
CA SER A 397 14.24 -24.19 -20.83
C SER A 397 14.20 -22.66 -20.89
N ALA A 398 15.11 -22.04 -21.66
CA ALA A 398 15.20 -20.58 -21.80
C ALA A 398 13.92 -19.91 -22.33
N SER A 399 13.13 -20.64 -23.14
CA SER A 399 11.83 -20.22 -23.68
C SER A 399 10.64 -20.65 -22.82
N GLY A 400 10.88 -21.24 -21.64
CA GLY A 400 9.83 -21.57 -20.67
C GLY A 400 9.46 -20.38 -19.76
N VAL A 401 8.78 -20.67 -18.64
CA VAL A 401 8.35 -19.62 -17.70
C VAL A 401 9.56 -18.89 -17.10
N ARG A 402 9.49 -17.55 -17.08
CA ARG A 402 10.56 -16.68 -16.58
C ARG A 402 10.03 -15.49 -15.80
N GLN A 403 10.74 -15.09 -14.75
CA GLN A 403 10.46 -13.88 -13.99
C GLN A 403 11.52 -12.81 -14.27
N LYS A 404 11.08 -11.56 -14.39
CA LYS A 404 11.88 -10.34 -14.39
C LYS A 404 11.40 -9.47 -13.22
N GLU A 405 12.33 -8.99 -12.40
CA GLU A 405 12.00 -8.04 -11.32
C GLU A 405 11.64 -6.68 -11.91
N ALA A 406 10.60 -6.04 -11.35
CA ALA A 406 10.06 -4.77 -11.84
C ALA A 406 9.77 -3.88 -10.63
N MET A 407 10.82 -3.21 -10.15
CA MET A 407 10.85 -2.54 -8.85
C MET A 407 10.38 -3.49 -7.73
N ALA A 408 9.37 -3.11 -6.94
CA ALA A 408 8.89 -3.92 -5.82
C ALA A 408 8.02 -5.12 -6.23
N GLY A 409 7.68 -5.25 -7.52
CA GLY A 409 6.90 -6.34 -8.10
C GLY A 409 7.67 -7.10 -9.17
N SER A 410 6.96 -7.81 -10.05
CA SER A 410 7.60 -8.58 -11.12
C SER A 410 6.73 -8.76 -12.36
N VAL A 411 7.39 -9.05 -13.47
CA VAL A 411 6.76 -9.54 -14.71
C VAL A 411 7.11 -11.02 -14.87
N ILE A 412 6.11 -11.86 -15.07
CA ILE A 412 6.26 -13.30 -15.33
C ILE A 412 5.84 -13.58 -16.78
N TYR A 413 6.79 -14.02 -17.58
CA TYR A 413 6.58 -14.46 -18.95
C TYR A 413 6.29 -15.97 -18.95
N LEU A 414 5.26 -16.43 -19.65
CA LEU A 414 4.91 -17.86 -19.67
C LEU A 414 5.71 -18.72 -20.67
N GLY A 415 6.57 -18.07 -21.46
CA GLY A 415 7.27 -18.66 -22.59
C GLY A 415 6.61 -18.31 -23.91
N ASP A 416 7.34 -18.49 -25.01
CA ASP A 416 6.79 -18.43 -26.37
C ASP A 416 6.02 -19.73 -26.63
N GLN A 417 4.72 -19.62 -26.96
CA GLN A 417 3.83 -20.77 -27.22
C GLN A 417 2.93 -20.46 -28.42
N PRO A 418 2.42 -21.47 -29.13
CA PRO A 418 1.38 -21.23 -30.13
C PRO A 418 0.12 -20.65 -29.48
N ASP A 419 -0.48 -19.64 -30.11
CA ASP A 419 -1.72 -18.96 -29.67
C ASP A 419 -2.87 -19.94 -29.36
N GLU A 420 -2.89 -21.12 -30.00
CA GLU A 420 -3.90 -22.17 -29.82
C GLU A 420 -3.66 -23.10 -28.61
N GLU A 421 -2.58 -22.91 -27.82
CA GLU A 421 -2.29 -23.72 -26.64
C GLU A 421 -2.79 -23.09 -25.32
N PRO A 422 -3.52 -23.84 -24.46
CA PRO A 422 -3.93 -23.35 -23.15
C PRO A 422 -2.76 -23.26 -22.19
N VAL A 423 -2.88 -22.38 -21.19
CA VAL A 423 -1.89 -22.31 -20.10
C VAL A 423 -1.93 -23.59 -19.27
N GLN A 424 -0.82 -24.30 -19.29
CA GLN A 424 -0.66 -25.66 -18.78
C GLN A 424 -0.37 -25.69 -17.28
N ILE A 425 -0.62 -26.83 -16.63
CA ILE A 425 -0.50 -27.00 -15.17
C ILE A 425 0.91 -26.65 -14.68
N LEU A 426 1.96 -27.00 -15.43
CA LEU A 426 3.34 -26.68 -15.02
C LEU A 426 3.67 -25.18 -15.17
N GLN A 427 2.98 -24.46 -16.05
CA GLN A 427 3.09 -23.00 -16.11
C GLN A 427 2.38 -22.36 -14.92
N TRP A 428 1.18 -22.81 -14.55
CA TRP A 428 0.48 -22.35 -13.35
C TRP A 428 1.26 -22.61 -12.06
N ALA A 429 1.87 -23.79 -11.96
CA ALA A 429 2.77 -24.15 -10.87
C ALA A 429 3.99 -23.20 -10.79
N ALA A 430 4.63 -22.91 -11.93
CA ALA A 430 5.77 -21.99 -12.00
C ALA A 430 5.37 -20.55 -11.65
N VAL A 431 4.23 -20.06 -12.16
CA VAL A 431 3.67 -18.75 -11.81
C VAL A 431 3.50 -18.63 -10.30
N ILE A 432 2.85 -19.59 -9.65
CA ILE A 432 2.56 -19.53 -8.22
C ILE A 432 3.84 -19.58 -7.36
N ASP A 433 4.86 -20.36 -7.76
CA ASP A 433 6.17 -20.37 -7.09
C ASP A 433 6.93 -19.05 -7.26
N LEU A 434 6.99 -18.51 -8.49
CA LEU A 434 7.68 -17.26 -8.83
C LEU A 434 7.00 -16.03 -8.22
N MET A 435 5.67 -16.01 -8.15
CA MET A 435 4.92 -15.02 -7.37
C MET A 435 5.38 -15.02 -5.91
N SER A 436 5.59 -16.20 -5.32
CA SER A 436 6.11 -16.36 -3.96
C SER A 436 5.32 -15.50 -2.95
N TRP A 437 6.00 -14.66 -2.17
CA TRP A 437 5.38 -13.72 -1.23
C TRP A 437 4.67 -12.53 -1.90
N HIS A 438 4.88 -12.23 -3.18
CA HIS A 438 4.10 -11.20 -3.89
C HIS A 438 2.63 -11.61 -4.07
N ARG A 439 2.31 -12.90 -3.88
CA ARG A 439 0.94 -13.44 -4.01
C ARG A 439 -0.09 -12.75 -3.11
N HIS A 440 0.26 -12.21 -1.94
CA HIS A 440 -0.75 -11.62 -1.05
C HIS A 440 -0.57 -10.10 -0.93
N ARG A 441 -1.68 -9.35 -0.86
CA ARG A 441 -1.62 -7.89 -0.64
C ARG A 441 -0.92 -7.51 0.68
N LEU A 442 -1.18 -8.23 1.77
CA LEU A 442 -0.62 -7.88 3.09
C LEU A 442 0.91 -8.07 3.15
N THR A 443 1.45 -9.08 2.46
CA THR A 443 2.89 -9.33 2.39
C THR A 443 3.60 -8.32 1.49
N ARG A 444 2.93 -7.86 0.42
CA ARG A 444 3.40 -6.74 -0.42
C ARG A 444 3.45 -5.42 0.34
N SER A 445 2.36 -5.05 1.04
CA SER A 445 2.25 -3.78 1.78
C SER A 445 3.02 -3.76 3.11
N GLY A 446 3.13 -4.93 3.76
CA GLY A 446 3.66 -5.07 5.12
C GLY A 446 2.70 -4.65 6.23
N VAL A 447 1.43 -4.40 5.89
CA VAL A 447 0.47 -3.78 6.81
C VAL A 447 -0.84 -4.53 6.78
N GLU A 448 -1.25 -4.97 7.97
CA GLU A 448 -2.58 -5.44 8.25
C GLU A 448 -3.41 -4.24 8.78
N PRO A 449 -4.52 -3.83 8.13
CA PRO A 449 -5.24 -2.60 8.47
C PRO A 449 -6.35 -2.75 9.53
N ILE A 450 -6.69 -3.97 9.93
CA ILE A 450 -7.82 -4.26 10.83
C ILE A 450 -7.33 -4.45 12.28
N LEU A 451 -6.50 -5.46 12.49
CA LEU A 451 -5.82 -5.85 13.73
C LEU A 451 -4.51 -5.08 13.95
N GLY A 452 -3.74 -4.85 12.89
CA GLY A 452 -2.36 -4.37 12.96
C GLY A 452 -1.37 -5.50 13.25
N SER A 453 -0.16 -5.14 13.68
CA SER A 453 0.85 -6.10 14.12
C SER A 453 1.67 -5.54 15.29
N GLN A 454 2.45 -6.40 15.95
CA GLN A 454 3.38 -5.97 17.00
C GLN A 454 4.44 -4.97 16.48
N ARG A 455 4.71 -4.96 15.16
CA ARG A 455 5.68 -4.06 14.52
C ARG A 455 5.26 -2.60 14.57
N PHE A 456 4.00 -2.29 14.92
CA PHE A 456 3.57 -0.92 15.25
C PHE A 456 4.56 -0.26 16.23
N PHE A 457 4.93 -0.95 17.31
CA PHE A 457 5.80 -0.38 18.36
C PHE A 457 7.26 -0.15 17.93
N GLN A 458 7.68 -0.67 16.76
CA GLN A 458 9.03 -0.49 16.24
C GLN A 458 9.24 0.88 15.58
N TRP A 459 8.17 1.59 15.22
CA TRP A 459 8.25 2.88 14.53
C TRP A 459 7.59 4.06 15.27
N VAL A 460 7.38 3.92 16.59
CA VAL A 460 6.84 5.03 17.40
C VAL A 460 7.81 6.20 17.51
N ILE A 461 7.27 7.39 17.80
CA ILE A 461 8.05 8.57 18.19
C ILE A 461 8.63 8.29 19.59
N PRO A 462 9.97 8.26 19.78
CA PRO A 462 10.58 7.95 21.05
C PRO A 462 10.31 9.04 22.10
N GLY A 463 10.07 8.64 23.35
CA GLY A 463 9.84 9.55 24.48
C GLY A 463 8.49 10.29 24.47
N VAL A 464 7.62 10.07 23.48
CA VAL A 464 6.32 10.74 23.33
C VAL A 464 5.18 9.81 23.70
N ALA A 465 4.15 10.31 24.40
CA ALA A 465 3.06 9.51 24.97
C ALA A 465 3.49 8.38 25.93
N GLN A 466 4.76 8.34 26.33
CA GLN A 466 5.26 7.42 27.34
C GLN A 466 5.08 8.06 28.72
N PRO A 467 4.57 7.35 29.73
CA PRO A 467 4.50 7.89 31.08
C PRO A 467 5.94 8.21 31.54
N PRO A 468 6.21 9.42 32.06
CA PRO A 468 7.57 9.83 32.43
C PRO A 468 7.95 9.21 33.78
N VAL A 469 8.15 7.88 33.81
CA VAL A 469 8.26 7.07 35.04
C VAL A 469 9.31 7.63 35.99
N TYR A 470 10.47 8.04 35.49
CA TYR A 470 11.54 8.63 36.31
C TYR A 470 11.15 10.00 36.91
N THR A 471 10.54 10.88 36.12
CA THR A 471 10.02 12.17 36.62
C THR A 471 8.90 11.96 37.64
N PHE A 472 8.01 11.00 37.39
CA PHE A 472 6.94 10.62 38.31
C PHE A 472 7.48 10.07 39.64
N MET A 473 8.43 9.12 39.59
CA MET A 473 9.10 8.59 40.79
C MET A 473 9.88 9.67 41.53
N GLY A 474 10.54 10.59 40.83
CA GLY A 474 11.24 11.74 41.43
C GLY A 474 10.28 12.69 42.16
N LEU A 475 9.18 13.08 41.52
CA LEU A 475 8.15 13.93 42.13
C LEU A 475 7.43 13.24 43.30
N LEU A 476 7.12 11.96 43.18
CA LEU A 476 6.49 11.18 44.25
C LEU A 476 7.45 10.99 45.44
N GLY A 477 8.72 10.70 45.19
CA GLY A 477 9.76 10.64 46.21
C GLY A 477 9.93 11.99 46.94
N LEU A 478 9.98 13.09 46.19
CA LEU A 478 10.01 14.44 46.75
C LEU A 478 8.77 14.73 47.61
N PHE A 479 7.57 14.38 47.13
CA PHE A 479 6.31 14.51 47.87
C PHE A 479 6.32 13.73 49.19
N VAL A 480 6.77 12.47 49.18
CA VAL A 480 6.88 11.62 50.39
C VAL A 480 7.87 12.22 51.40
N ILE A 481 9.00 12.76 50.94
CA ILE A 481 9.98 13.46 51.79
C ILE A 481 9.39 14.75 52.39
N LEU A 482 8.65 15.51 51.59
CA LEU A 482 8.02 16.77 52.01
C LEU A 482 6.89 16.55 53.02
N VAL A 483 5.98 15.59 52.76
CA VAL A 483 4.82 15.31 53.63
C VAL A 483 5.19 14.52 54.89
N GLY A 484 6.11 13.55 54.76
CA GLY A 484 6.57 12.75 55.88
C GLY A 484 7.59 13.52 56.74
N PRO A 485 8.91 13.27 56.57
CA PRO A 485 9.94 13.84 57.43
C PRO A 485 9.88 15.37 57.61
N VAL A 486 9.68 16.13 56.53
CA VAL A 486 9.81 17.60 56.57
C VAL A 486 8.60 18.27 57.21
N ALA A 487 7.39 17.99 56.73
CA ALA A 487 6.17 18.60 57.27
C ALA A 487 5.93 18.15 58.71
N TYR A 488 6.03 16.85 59.01
CA TYR A 488 5.87 16.34 60.39
C TYR A 488 6.85 17.00 61.37
N ARG A 489 8.15 17.05 61.04
CA ARG A 489 9.15 17.66 61.93
C ARG A 489 8.92 19.16 62.13
N LYS A 490 8.43 19.87 61.12
CA LYS A 490 8.06 21.30 61.24
C LYS A 490 6.78 21.52 62.06
N THR A 491 5.71 20.78 61.81
CA THR A 491 4.43 20.95 62.55
C THR A 491 4.53 20.48 64.00
N ALA A 492 5.26 19.38 64.27
CA ALA A 492 5.54 18.89 65.61
C ALA A 492 6.38 19.91 66.41
N LYS A 493 7.47 20.45 65.83
CA LYS A 493 8.27 21.51 66.49
C LYS A 493 7.47 22.79 66.76
N ALA A 494 6.45 23.08 65.94
CA ALA A 494 5.54 24.21 66.13
C ALA A 494 4.37 23.93 67.10
N GLY A 495 4.24 22.72 67.65
CA GLY A 495 3.12 22.33 68.52
C GLY A 495 1.76 22.27 67.81
N ARG A 496 1.73 22.24 66.47
CA ARG A 496 0.50 22.34 65.65
C ARG A 496 0.33 21.13 64.73
N SER A 497 0.40 19.93 65.29
CA SER A 497 0.31 18.66 64.55
C SER A 497 -0.97 18.56 63.69
N TYR A 498 -2.07 19.17 64.12
CA TYR A 498 -3.34 19.21 63.37
C TYR A 498 -3.23 19.93 62.00
N LEU A 499 -2.24 20.81 61.79
CA LEU A 499 -2.01 21.44 60.47
C LEU A 499 -1.58 20.43 59.41
N MET A 500 -1.11 19.23 59.80
CA MET A 500 -0.78 18.16 58.87
C MET A 500 -2.00 17.74 58.01
N PHE A 501 -3.21 17.79 58.57
CA PHE A 501 -4.46 17.52 57.85
C PHE A 501 -4.73 18.52 56.71
N ALA A 502 -4.21 19.75 56.78
CA ALA A 502 -4.34 20.74 55.71
C ALA A 502 -3.14 20.73 54.75
N ILE A 503 -1.92 20.53 55.27
CA ILE A 503 -0.68 20.55 54.48
C ILE A 503 -0.62 19.39 53.49
N ALA A 504 -1.02 18.18 53.88
CA ALA A 504 -0.92 17.01 53.01
C ALA A 504 -1.83 17.11 51.76
N PRO A 505 -3.14 17.48 51.85
CA PRO A 505 -3.96 17.75 50.68
C PRO A 505 -3.43 18.87 49.77
N VAL A 506 -2.90 19.96 50.34
CA VAL A 506 -2.33 21.07 49.56
C VAL A 506 -1.08 20.64 48.79
N LEU A 507 -0.16 19.89 49.43
CA LEU A 507 1.00 19.34 48.75
C LEU A 507 0.62 18.28 47.70
N ALA A 508 -0.44 17.50 47.93
CA ALA A 508 -0.94 16.53 46.96
C ALA A 508 -1.51 17.24 45.72
N LEU A 509 -2.35 18.27 45.92
CA LEU A 509 -2.87 19.10 44.81
C LEU A 509 -1.74 19.80 44.04
N ALA A 510 -0.74 20.35 44.73
CA ALA A 510 0.41 20.97 44.11
C ALA A 510 1.25 19.96 43.28
N THR A 511 1.45 18.75 43.81
CA THR A 511 2.19 17.68 43.11
C THR A 511 1.43 17.18 41.89
N THR A 512 0.12 16.97 42.00
CA THR A 512 -0.76 16.61 40.87
C THR A 512 -0.78 17.71 39.80
N GLY A 513 -0.87 18.98 40.21
CA GLY A 513 -0.78 20.12 39.31
C GLY A 513 0.57 20.21 38.60
N ALA A 514 1.67 19.97 39.30
CA ALA A 514 3.01 19.91 38.72
C ALA A 514 3.17 18.74 37.73
N MET A 515 2.63 17.56 38.03
CA MET A 515 2.63 16.40 37.11
C MET A 515 1.81 16.68 35.85
N LEU A 516 0.62 17.28 35.99
CA LEU A 516 -0.23 17.67 34.86
C LEU A 516 0.46 18.75 34.00
N GLY A 517 1.00 19.79 34.62
CA GLY A 517 1.75 20.84 33.95
C GLY A 517 2.98 20.31 33.22
N TYR A 518 3.76 19.43 33.85
CA TYR A 518 4.89 18.75 33.22
C TYR A 518 4.43 17.95 31.99
N GLY A 519 3.37 17.14 32.11
CA GLY A 519 2.83 16.37 30.99
C GLY A 519 2.31 17.23 29.84
N VAL A 520 1.82 18.45 30.10
CA VAL A 520 1.46 19.43 29.06
C VAL A 520 2.71 20.00 28.37
N ILE A 521 3.74 20.35 29.14
CA ILE A 521 4.96 20.98 28.61
C ILE A 521 5.84 19.98 27.84
N SER A 522 5.96 18.73 28.31
CA SER A 522 6.83 17.71 27.70
C SER A 522 6.30 17.17 26.37
N ASP A 523 5.00 16.86 26.33
CA ASP A 523 4.31 16.45 25.10
C ASP A 523 4.23 17.63 24.11
N GLY A 524 4.05 18.85 24.62
CA GLY A 524 3.77 20.04 23.85
C GLY A 524 2.33 20.08 23.30
N PHE A 525 2.01 21.14 22.57
CA PHE A 525 0.70 21.31 21.92
C PHE A 525 0.70 21.01 20.42
N GLY A 526 1.85 21.11 19.76
CA GLY A 526 1.99 20.88 18.32
C GLY A 526 1.86 19.41 17.91
N THR A 527 1.95 19.18 16.61
CA THR A 527 2.05 17.83 16.04
C THR A 527 3.51 17.49 15.80
N ARG A 528 3.93 16.29 16.22
CA ARG A 528 5.22 15.69 15.86
C ARG A 528 4.96 14.52 14.91
N VAL A 529 5.83 14.34 13.92
CA VAL A 529 5.78 13.19 13.01
C VAL A 529 7.14 12.50 13.01
N ARG A 530 7.14 11.16 12.95
CA ARG A 530 8.31 10.35 12.62
C ARG A 530 8.00 9.58 11.34
N SER A 531 8.71 9.90 10.27
CA SER A 531 8.47 9.35 8.95
C SER A 531 9.68 8.58 8.43
N ARG A 532 9.45 7.37 7.91
CA ARG A 532 10.39 6.68 7.02
C ARG A 532 9.79 6.71 5.63
N GLN A 533 10.41 7.46 4.74
CA GLN A 533 10.09 7.47 3.33
C GLN A 533 11.10 6.60 2.57
N ILE A 534 10.61 5.81 1.63
CA ILE A 534 11.40 4.97 0.75
C ILE A 534 10.89 5.23 -0.67
N THR A 535 11.71 5.87 -1.49
CA THR A 535 11.41 6.11 -2.90
C THR A 535 12.28 5.19 -3.75
N TRP A 536 11.65 4.31 -4.50
CA TRP A 536 12.31 3.46 -5.48
C TRP A 536 12.16 4.12 -6.84
N VAL A 537 13.27 4.39 -7.53
CA VAL A 537 13.33 5.01 -8.85
C VAL A 537 13.61 3.95 -9.92
N ASP A 538 12.89 4.00 -11.03
CA ASP A 538 13.28 3.33 -12.27
C ASP A 538 14.15 4.28 -13.11
N GLY A 539 15.42 3.93 -13.32
CA GLY A 539 16.34 4.71 -14.15
C GLY A 539 15.93 4.81 -15.62
N ALA A 540 15.19 3.82 -16.15
CA ALA A 540 14.81 3.76 -17.55
C ALA A 540 13.72 4.79 -17.92
N THR A 541 12.71 4.96 -17.06
CA THR A 541 11.65 5.97 -17.23
C THR A 541 11.92 7.28 -16.47
N GLY A 542 12.59 7.23 -15.32
CA GLY A 542 12.64 8.33 -14.36
C GLY A 542 11.36 8.49 -13.54
N ASP A 543 10.41 7.55 -13.67
CA ASP A 543 9.32 7.40 -12.72
C ASP A 543 9.85 6.76 -11.44
N ALA A 544 9.17 7.03 -10.34
CA ALA A 544 9.44 6.43 -9.05
C ALA A 544 8.15 5.94 -8.40
N PHE A 545 8.30 5.08 -7.40
CA PHE A 545 7.22 4.68 -6.52
C PHE A 545 7.67 4.86 -5.07
N THR A 546 6.82 5.52 -4.29
CA THR A 546 7.13 5.97 -2.93
C THR A 546 6.30 5.19 -1.93
N ARG A 547 6.95 4.66 -0.88
CA ARG A 547 6.30 4.16 0.32
C ARG A 547 6.72 4.98 1.53
N THR A 548 5.74 5.54 2.23
CA THR A 548 5.96 6.35 3.44
C THR A 548 5.27 5.72 4.64
N ARG A 549 6.04 5.37 5.69
CA ARG A 549 5.53 4.94 6.99
C ARG A 549 5.69 6.08 8.00
N SER A 550 4.58 6.69 8.38
CA SER A 550 4.56 7.86 9.27
C SER A 550 3.79 7.58 10.56
N THR A 551 4.44 7.85 11.70
CA THR A 551 3.79 7.93 13.02
C THR A 551 3.55 9.37 13.38
N TYR A 552 2.29 9.73 13.64
CA TYR A 552 1.90 11.07 14.09
C TYR A 552 1.54 11.04 15.57
N PHE A 553 1.92 12.10 16.28
CA PHE A 553 1.41 12.44 17.61
C PHE A 553 0.97 13.90 17.62
N ALA A 554 -0.24 14.17 18.07
CA ALA A 554 -0.75 15.53 18.21
C ALA A 554 -1.01 15.85 19.68
N GLY A 555 -0.32 16.85 20.24
CA GLY A 555 -0.58 17.34 21.60
C GLY A 555 -2.01 17.88 21.73
N ILE A 556 -2.40 18.71 20.76
CA ILE A 556 -3.79 19.05 20.45
C ILE A 556 -4.13 18.45 19.08
N ARG A 557 -5.20 17.64 19.01
CA ARG A 557 -5.79 17.13 17.76
C ARG A 557 -5.92 18.25 16.70
N PRO A 558 -5.37 18.09 15.48
CA PRO A 558 -5.49 19.09 14.42
C PRO A 558 -6.95 19.28 14.01
N ALA A 559 -7.37 20.51 13.73
CA ALA A 559 -8.75 20.81 13.38
C ALA A 559 -9.16 20.20 12.03
N GLU A 560 -8.27 20.26 11.05
CA GLU A 560 -8.49 19.81 9.67
C GLU A 560 -8.27 18.30 9.47
N GLY A 561 -7.61 17.63 10.43
CA GLY A 561 -7.27 16.21 10.34
C GLY A 561 -5.92 15.96 9.68
N LEU A 562 -5.86 15.01 8.75
CA LEU A 562 -4.71 14.69 7.91
C LEU A 562 -5.09 14.79 6.43
N THR A 563 -4.19 15.29 5.60
CA THR A 563 -4.38 15.43 4.14
C THR A 563 -3.31 14.64 3.39
N PHE A 564 -3.73 13.80 2.45
CA PHE A 564 -2.87 13.00 1.59
C PHE A 564 -3.17 13.29 0.11
N ALA A 565 -2.23 12.95 -0.76
CA ALA A 565 -2.39 13.09 -2.21
C ALA A 565 -3.57 12.24 -2.74
N PRO A 566 -4.24 12.65 -3.84
CA PRO A 566 -5.49 12.05 -4.30
C PRO A 566 -5.30 10.69 -4.98
N ASP A 567 -4.07 10.40 -5.42
CA ASP A 567 -3.54 9.20 -6.08
C ASP A 567 -2.96 8.16 -5.10
N ALA A 568 -2.82 8.52 -3.83
CA ALA A 568 -2.20 7.67 -2.81
C ALA A 568 -3.11 6.52 -2.32
N GLU A 569 -2.55 5.34 -2.07
CA GLU A 569 -3.15 4.32 -1.21
C GLU A 569 -2.73 4.59 0.23
N VAL A 570 -3.65 5.11 1.05
CA VAL A 570 -3.43 5.29 2.48
C VAL A 570 -3.92 4.03 3.21
N THR A 571 -3.08 3.45 4.05
CA THR A 571 -3.44 2.32 4.92
C THR A 571 -3.22 2.74 6.38
N LEU A 572 -4.28 2.75 7.18
CA LEU A 572 -4.14 2.92 8.63
C LEU A 572 -3.44 1.68 9.20
N TYR A 573 -2.44 1.88 10.04
CA TYR A 573 -1.78 0.81 10.78
C TYR A 573 -2.20 0.91 12.26
N PRO A 574 -3.22 0.14 12.71
CA PRO A 574 -3.70 0.22 14.08
C PRO A 574 -2.70 -0.39 15.07
N ASP A 575 -2.75 0.06 16.31
CA ASP A 575 -2.00 -0.53 17.40
C ASP A 575 -2.60 -1.88 17.80
N ASN A 576 -1.82 -2.94 17.61
CA ASN A 576 -2.20 -4.28 18.04
C ASN A 576 -2.04 -4.42 19.56
N GLN A 577 -3.01 -3.90 20.33
CA GLN A 577 -3.03 -3.89 21.80
C GLN A 577 -3.18 -5.29 22.44
N ASN A 578 -2.71 -6.35 21.78
CA ASN A 578 -2.93 -7.76 22.14
C ASN A 578 -4.41 -8.18 22.23
N ARG A 579 -5.33 -7.35 21.72
CA ARG A 579 -6.74 -7.69 21.52
C ARG A 579 -6.91 -8.32 20.13
N GLY A 580 -7.14 -9.63 20.11
CA GLY A 580 -7.55 -10.37 18.91
C GLY A 580 -8.87 -9.88 18.34
N TRP A 581 -9.19 -10.31 17.12
CA TRP A 581 -10.39 -9.91 16.39
C TRP A 581 -11.68 -10.14 17.17
N GLU A 582 -11.77 -11.31 17.80
CA GLU A 582 -12.95 -11.82 18.50
C GLU A 582 -13.29 -10.88 19.65
N ALA A 583 -12.27 -10.48 20.42
CA ALA A 583 -12.40 -9.51 21.50
C ALA A 583 -12.74 -8.08 21.02
N ARG A 584 -12.72 -7.80 19.72
CA ARG A 584 -13.12 -6.52 19.12
C ARG A 584 -14.56 -6.52 18.59
N LEU A 585 -15.23 -7.67 18.51
CA LEU A 585 -16.64 -7.76 18.08
C LEU A 585 -17.59 -7.15 19.12
N ASP A 586 -17.26 -7.31 20.41
CA ASP A 586 -18.02 -6.77 21.55
C ASP A 586 -17.82 -5.26 21.78
N ASP A 587 -16.88 -4.61 21.09
CA ASP A 587 -16.66 -3.18 21.24
C ASP A 587 -17.86 -2.38 20.71
N ARG A 588 -18.21 -1.30 21.40
CA ARG A 588 -19.28 -0.40 20.98
C ARG A 588 -19.04 0.10 19.55
N PHE A 589 -20.05 -0.01 18.69
CA PHE A 589 -20.00 0.53 17.33
C PHE A 589 -19.90 2.07 17.34
N GLU A 590 -18.69 2.56 17.14
CA GLU A 590 -18.40 3.95 16.80
C GLU A 590 -17.48 3.95 15.56
N SER A 591 -17.93 4.54 14.46
CA SER A 591 -17.13 4.61 13.24
C SER A 591 -15.89 5.47 13.44
N ARG A 592 -14.75 4.98 12.95
CA ARG A 592 -13.40 5.50 13.23
C ARG A 592 -13.17 6.98 12.89
N GLY A 593 -13.92 7.52 11.93
CA GLY A 593 -13.80 8.90 11.50
C GLY A 593 -14.67 9.24 10.29
N LEU A 594 -14.31 10.29 9.57
CA LEU A 594 -14.81 10.64 8.25
C LEU A 594 -13.63 10.74 7.29
N VAL A 595 -13.75 10.10 6.13
CA VAL A 595 -12.83 10.19 5.01
C VAL A 595 -13.50 11.03 3.93
N THR A 596 -12.88 12.14 3.52
CA THR A 596 -13.34 12.96 2.41
C THR A 596 -12.38 12.81 1.24
N ALA A 597 -12.85 12.31 0.09
CA ALA A 597 -12.03 12.14 -1.10
C ALA A 597 -12.51 13.06 -2.23
N THR A 598 -11.65 13.98 -2.66
CA THR A 598 -11.87 14.87 -3.81
C THR A 598 -10.96 14.45 -4.97
N ALA A 599 -10.96 15.20 -6.08
CA ALA A 599 -9.97 15.03 -7.14
C ALA A 599 -8.56 15.46 -6.72
N GLU A 600 -8.46 16.40 -5.75
CA GLU A 600 -7.21 17.05 -5.35
C GLU A 600 -6.56 16.44 -4.10
N ALA A 601 -7.35 15.82 -3.21
CA ALA A 601 -6.85 15.31 -1.95
C ALA A 601 -7.73 14.21 -1.34
N LEU A 602 -7.09 13.37 -0.52
CA LEU A 602 -7.73 12.45 0.41
C LEU A 602 -7.55 12.99 1.83
N ARG A 603 -8.64 13.45 2.47
CA ARG A 603 -8.63 14.04 3.81
C ARG A 603 -9.22 13.06 4.82
N LEU A 604 -8.45 12.72 5.86
CA LEU A 604 -8.91 11.93 7.00
C LEU A 604 -9.21 12.89 8.16
N SER A 605 -10.45 12.87 8.64
CA SER A 605 -10.89 13.80 9.69
C SER A 605 -10.11 13.65 10.99
N ARG A 606 -10.14 14.70 11.81
CA ARG A 606 -9.47 14.82 13.11
C ARG A 606 -9.68 13.64 14.10
N GLU A 607 -10.73 12.84 13.92
CA GLU A 607 -10.98 11.62 14.70
C GLU A 607 -9.90 10.54 14.46
N PHE A 608 -9.26 10.51 13.28
CA PHE A 608 -8.14 9.61 12.95
C PHE A 608 -6.84 9.94 13.70
N LEU A 609 -6.70 11.15 14.27
CA LEU A 609 -5.56 11.53 15.12
C LEU A 609 -6.05 12.14 16.46
N PRO A 610 -6.45 11.30 17.44
CA PRO A 610 -6.82 11.77 18.77
C PRO A 610 -5.67 12.49 19.49
N SER A 611 -6.00 13.52 20.28
CA SER A 611 -5.02 14.20 21.13
C SER A 611 -4.29 13.21 22.03
N ARG A 612 -2.97 13.37 22.12
CA ARG A 612 -2.03 12.56 22.92
C ARG A 612 -2.00 11.05 22.60
N GLN A 613 -2.46 10.65 21.41
CA GLN A 613 -2.26 9.28 20.92
C GLN A 613 -1.29 9.28 19.75
N GLN A 614 -0.45 8.24 19.68
CA GLN A 614 0.34 7.96 18.48
C GLN A 614 -0.52 7.15 17.50
N LYS A 615 -0.54 7.53 16.21
CA LYS A 615 -1.23 6.79 15.14
C LYS A 615 -0.31 6.63 13.94
N GLN A 616 -0.33 5.44 13.33
CA GLN A 616 0.51 5.11 12.18
C GLN A 616 -0.31 4.98 10.90
N PHE A 617 0.29 5.47 9.82
CA PHE A 617 -0.22 5.33 8.46
C PHE A 617 0.94 4.83 7.59
N VAL A 618 0.62 3.96 6.65
CA VAL A 618 1.51 3.60 5.54
C VAL A 618 0.85 4.04 4.25
N VAL A 619 1.59 4.81 3.48
CA VAL A 619 1.13 5.44 2.24
C VAL A 619 1.96 4.88 1.09
N HIS A 620 1.30 4.46 0.02
CA HIS A 620 1.93 4.04 -1.22
C HIS A 620 1.47 4.99 -2.34
N ARG A 621 2.38 5.47 -3.18
CA ARG A 621 2.09 6.46 -4.21
C ARG A 621 3.05 6.34 -5.40
N PRO A 622 2.58 6.34 -6.66
CA PRO A 622 3.44 6.57 -7.82
C PRO A 622 3.97 8.00 -7.82
N SER A 623 5.03 8.25 -8.57
CA SER A 623 5.66 9.56 -8.71
C SER A 623 6.28 9.64 -10.10
N HIS A 624 5.46 10.02 -11.08
CA HIS A 624 5.90 10.14 -12.47
C HIS A 624 6.92 11.27 -12.62
N GLN A 625 7.91 11.07 -13.50
CA GLN A 625 8.95 12.06 -13.79
C GLN A 625 9.68 12.57 -12.53
N TRP A 626 9.87 11.70 -11.53
CA TRP A 626 10.57 12.02 -10.28
C TRP A 626 12.04 12.41 -10.52
N GLY A 627 12.63 11.86 -11.58
CA GLY A 627 13.98 12.16 -12.06
C GLY A 627 14.88 10.93 -12.05
N ARG A 628 16.08 11.07 -12.62
CA ARG A 628 17.08 9.98 -12.76
C ARG A 628 18.42 10.39 -12.18
N ILE A 629 19.24 9.39 -11.87
CA ILE A 629 20.68 9.54 -11.65
C ILE A 629 21.39 9.02 -12.91
N ARG A 630 22.21 9.86 -13.55
CA ARG A 630 23.06 9.45 -14.68
C ARG A 630 24.52 9.42 -14.27
N ILE A 631 25.27 8.51 -14.89
CA ILE A 631 26.73 8.41 -14.75
C ILE A 631 27.40 8.70 -16.09
N ASP A 632 28.34 9.64 -16.10
CA ASP A 632 29.17 9.99 -17.24
C ASP A 632 30.63 9.64 -16.92
N ALA A 633 31.33 9.03 -17.88
CA ALA A 633 32.77 8.87 -17.78
C ALA A 633 33.44 10.26 -17.84
N ILE A 634 34.28 10.59 -16.85
CA ILE A 634 35.09 11.81 -16.92
C ILE A 634 36.12 11.61 -18.03
N ALA A 635 35.99 12.35 -19.12
CA ALA A 635 36.92 12.35 -20.24
C ALA A 635 38.25 13.05 -19.85
N GLY A 636 39.04 12.37 -19.02
CA GLY A 636 40.40 12.73 -18.62
C GLY A 636 41.37 11.58 -18.94
N ASN A 637 42.59 11.91 -19.37
CA ASN A 637 43.55 10.98 -19.98
C ASN A 637 44.14 9.89 -19.06
N ASP A 638 43.65 9.71 -17.83
CA ASP A 638 44.23 8.79 -16.83
C ASP A 638 44.02 7.29 -17.15
N ALA A 639 43.24 6.97 -18.19
CA ALA A 639 42.96 5.61 -18.67
C ALA A 639 44.20 4.80 -19.12
N SER A 640 45.39 5.41 -19.15
CA SER A 640 46.66 4.75 -19.50
C SER A 640 47.72 4.79 -18.37
N SER A 641 47.38 5.32 -17.19
CA SER A 641 48.31 5.26 -16.05
C SER A 641 48.31 3.86 -15.42
N ASN A 642 49.36 3.08 -15.69
CA ASN A 642 49.79 1.95 -14.86
C ASN A 642 50.26 2.49 -13.49
N SER A 643 49.33 3.05 -12.72
CA SER A 643 49.59 3.46 -11.34
C SER A 643 49.31 2.26 -10.43
N ASP A 644 50.24 1.95 -9.54
CA ASP A 644 50.07 1.03 -8.40
C ASP A 644 49.08 1.61 -7.34
N ALA A 645 48.06 2.32 -7.81
CA ALA A 645 47.04 2.94 -6.99
C ALA A 645 46.11 1.86 -6.46
N GLN A 646 46.33 1.51 -5.21
CA GLN A 646 45.43 0.71 -4.41
C GLN A 646 44.35 1.60 -3.78
N LEU A 647 43.20 1.03 -3.49
CA LEU A 647 42.22 1.58 -2.55
C LEU A 647 42.78 1.50 -1.11
N GLU A 648 42.11 2.12 -0.13
CA GLU A 648 42.56 2.12 1.28
C GLU A 648 42.63 0.70 1.89
N ASP A 649 41.88 -0.26 1.34
CA ASP A 649 41.90 -1.69 1.67
C ASP A 649 43.04 -2.48 0.99
N GLY A 650 43.86 -1.83 0.16
CA GLY A 650 44.92 -2.46 -0.62
C GLY A 650 44.47 -3.05 -1.97
N ALA A 651 43.18 -3.00 -2.32
CA ALA A 651 42.67 -3.58 -3.56
C ALA A 651 43.09 -2.76 -4.81
N PRO A 652 43.53 -3.40 -5.91
CA PRO A 652 43.98 -2.70 -7.11
C PRO A 652 42.82 -2.00 -7.84
N ILE A 653 43.01 -0.73 -8.20
CA ILE A 653 42.01 0.08 -8.91
C ILE A 653 41.97 -0.29 -10.40
N ILE A 654 41.10 -1.25 -10.75
CA ILE A 654 40.80 -1.58 -12.16
C ILE A 654 39.68 -0.68 -12.67
N GLY A 655 40.00 0.31 -13.51
CA GLY A 655 39.05 1.27 -14.09
C GLY A 655 39.22 2.70 -13.53
N PRO A 656 38.24 3.61 -13.77
CA PRO A 656 38.37 5.01 -13.36
C PRO A 656 38.41 5.15 -11.82
N LYS A 657 39.16 6.16 -11.34
CA LYS A 657 39.21 6.58 -9.92
C LYS A 657 38.00 7.43 -9.52
N SER A 658 37.35 8.06 -10.49
CA SER A 658 36.16 8.89 -10.29
C SER A 658 35.28 8.92 -11.53
N ILE A 659 33.99 9.18 -11.34
CA ILE A 659 33.00 9.36 -12.40
C ILE A 659 32.24 10.67 -12.19
N ARG A 660 31.67 11.24 -13.25
CA ARG A 660 30.74 12.36 -13.13
C ARG A 660 29.35 11.78 -12.93
N VAL A 661 28.62 12.32 -11.97
CA VAL A 661 27.25 11.93 -11.66
C VAL A 661 26.37 13.15 -11.85
N SER A 662 25.22 13.00 -12.49
CA SER A 662 24.20 14.06 -12.55
C SER A 662 22.88 13.58 -11.98
N SER A 663 22.22 14.47 -11.25
CA SER A 663 20.89 14.29 -10.67
C SER A 663 19.89 15.12 -11.48
N GLU A 664 18.82 14.49 -11.96
CA GLU A 664 17.62 15.19 -12.44
C GLU A 664 16.59 15.36 -11.32
N LEU A 665 16.93 14.98 -10.09
CA LEU A 665 16.00 14.94 -8.96
C LEU A 665 15.67 16.36 -8.47
N SER A 666 14.43 16.55 -8.02
CA SER A 666 13.96 17.81 -7.45
C SER A 666 14.49 18.10 -6.03
N SER A 667 14.97 17.08 -5.32
CA SER A 667 15.55 17.19 -3.97
C SER A 667 17.05 16.89 -3.99
N PRO A 668 17.87 17.57 -3.16
CA PRO A 668 19.28 17.29 -3.04
C PRO A 668 19.51 15.94 -2.34
N LEU A 669 20.46 15.15 -2.85
CA LEU A 669 20.92 13.95 -2.17
C LEU A 669 22.04 14.34 -1.20
N GLN A 670 21.80 14.13 0.08
CA GLN A 670 22.74 14.37 1.17
C GLN A 670 23.88 13.36 1.17
N GLU A 671 23.66 12.15 0.65
CA GLU A 671 24.69 11.12 0.45
C GLU A 671 24.24 10.23 -0.71
N LEU A 672 25.18 9.75 -1.55
CA LEU A 672 24.87 8.87 -2.67
C LEU A 672 25.97 7.83 -2.89
N ILE A 673 25.60 6.55 -2.83
CA ILE A 673 26.41 5.39 -3.21
C ILE A 673 25.90 4.85 -4.54
N ILE A 674 26.81 4.58 -5.47
CA ILE A 674 26.52 4.11 -6.82
C ILE A 674 27.29 2.82 -7.09
N CYS A 675 26.62 1.85 -7.69
CA CYS A 675 27.19 0.58 -8.13
C CYS A 675 27.01 0.44 -9.65
N ASP A 676 28.11 0.48 -10.39
CA ASP A 676 28.07 0.47 -11.86
C ASP A 676 27.87 -0.94 -12.45
N ALA A 677 27.83 -1.03 -13.79
CA ALA A 677 27.70 -2.28 -14.53
C ALA A 677 28.80 -3.32 -14.24
N GLN A 678 29.95 -2.88 -13.71
CA GLN A 678 31.10 -3.72 -13.35
C GLN A 678 31.18 -3.97 -11.83
N LYS A 679 30.11 -3.69 -11.07
CA LYS A 679 30.07 -3.83 -9.59
C LYS A 679 31.15 -2.99 -8.88
N ARG A 680 31.57 -1.87 -9.48
CA ARG A 680 32.48 -0.90 -8.83
C ARG A 680 31.64 0.13 -8.08
N TYR A 681 32.09 0.46 -6.87
CA TYR A 681 31.41 1.39 -5.99
C TYR A 681 32.00 2.80 -6.08
N PHE A 682 31.11 3.78 -6.18
CA PHE A 682 31.44 5.20 -6.15
C PHE A 682 30.55 5.92 -5.13
N PHE A 683 31.06 7.01 -4.56
CA PHE A 683 30.39 7.74 -3.50
C PHE A 683 30.47 9.26 -3.69
N VAL A 684 29.42 9.95 -3.26
CA VAL A 684 29.28 11.42 -3.28
C VAL A 684 28.74 11.88 -1.92
N ASP A 685 29.43 12.82 -1.27
CA ASP A 685 29.02 13.44 0.01
C ASP A 685 27.91 14.50 -0.11
N GLU A 686 27.66 15.07 -1.29
CA GLU A 686 26.49 15.92 -1.56
C GLU A 686 26.25 16.03 -3.08
N LEU A 687 25.00 15.84 -3.51
CA LEU A 687 24.58 16.05 -4.90
C LEU A 687 23.30 16.89 -4.93
N ALA A 688 23.48 18.19 -5.16
CA ALA A 688 22.39 19.15 -5.25
C ALA A 688 21.37 18.81 -6.37
N ALA A 689 20.11 19.18 -6.16
CA ALA A 689 19.02 19.00 -7.11
C ALA A 689 19.35 19.59 -8.49
N GLY A 690 19.16 18.81 -9.55
CA GLY A 690 19.46 19.24 -10.93
C GLY A 690 20.94 19.43 -11.29
N GLN A 691 21.89 19.10 -10.39
CA GLN A 691 23.32 19.39 -10.58
C GLN A 691 24.15 18.15 -10.93
N SER A 692 25.44 18.37 -11.25
CA SER A 692 26.45 17.31 -11.34
C SER A 692 27.47 17.39 -10.20
N ALA A 693 27.94 16.24 -9.72
CA ALA A 693 29.10 16.12 -8.83
C ALA A 693 30.11 15.11 -9.39
N THR A 694 31.32 15.08 -8.81
CA THR A 694 32.31 14.04 -9.06
C THR A 694 32.23 13.00 -7.96
N ALA A 695 31.91 11.75 -8.30
CA ALA A 695 31.91 10.65 -7.35
C ALA A 695 33.30 10.01 -7.29
N THR A 696 33.78 9.77 -6.07
CA THR A 696 35.06 9.09 -5.83
C THR A 696 34.83 7.59 -5.73
N ARG A 697 35.74 6.79 -6.28
CA ARG A 697 35.70 5.33 -6.12
C ARG A 697 36.04 4.94 -4.68
N ILE A 698 35.27 4.03 -4.12
CA ILE A 698 35.49 3.47 -2.78
C ILE A 698 35.60 1.94 -2.85
N SER A 699 36.06 1.29 -1.78
CA SER A 699 36.05 -0.17 -1.71
C SER A 699 34.62 -0.70 -1.51
N ARG A 700 34.45 -2.01 -1.69
CA ARG A 700 33.19 -2.69 -1.36
C ARG A 700 32.95 -2.73 0.15
N GLU A 701 34.01 -2.78 0.95
CA GLU A 701 33.93 -2.76 2.41
C GLU A 701 33.48 -1.38 2.93
N ASP A 702 33.99 -0.30 2.34
CA ASP A 702 33.56 1.07 2.64
C ASP A 702 32.09 1.27 2.25
N ALA A 703 31.68 0.79 1.08
CA ALA A 703 30.30 0.88 0.60
C ALA A 703 29.35 0.12 1.55
N SER A 704 29.71 -1.11 1.92
CA SER A 704 28.99 -1.93 2.91
C SER A 704 28.87 -1.23 4.27
N THR A 705 29.98 -0.65 4.76
CA THR A 705 30.03 0.07 6.04
C THR A 705 29.13 1.30 6.01
N ARG A 706 29.23 2.14 4.97
CA ARG A 706 28.40 3.33 4.79
C ARG A 706 26.92 2.99 4.67
N MET A 707 26.55 1.95 3.91
CA MET A 707 25.15 1.47 3.86
C MET A 707 24.63 1.03 5.23
N GLY A 708 25.46 0.29 5.99
CA GLY A 708 25.14 -0.11 7.36
C GLY A 708 24.97 1.09 8.30
N GLU A 709 25.78 2.14 8.15
CA GLU A 709 25.66 3.39 8.91
C GLU A 709 24.41 4.19 8.54
N MET A 710 24.15 4.40 7.24
CA MET A 710 22.93 5.02 6.74
C MET A 710 21.67 4.35 7.33
N TYR A 711 21.62 3.01 7.36
CA TYR A 711 20.52 2.25 7.93
C TYR A 711 20.39 2.45 9.45
N LYS A 712 21.52 2.45 10.17
CA LYS A 712 21.57 2.63 11.64
C LYS A 712 21.06 4.00 12.07
N ARG A 713 21.22 5.07 11.27
CA ARG A 713 20.75 6.43 11.58
C ARG A 713 19.29 6.47 12.03
N GLN A 714 18.45 5.63 11.42
CA GLN A 714 17.05 5.48 11.77
C GLN A 714 16.62 4.02 11.77
N TRP A 715 17.30 3.19 12.57
CA TRP A 715 16.85 1.83 12.84
C TRP A 715 15.43 1.86 13.44
N LEU A 716 14.61 0.89 13.02
CA LEU A 716 13.46 0.42 13.78
C LEU A 716 13.85 0.27 15.25
N VAL A 717 13.07 0.84 16.16
CA VAL A 717 13.30 0.69 17.60
C VAL A 717 13.12 -0.79 17.91
N SER A 718 14.19 -1.47 18.31
CA SER A 718 14.10 -2.80 18.89
C SER A 718 13.38 -2.68 20.24
N SER A 719 12.05 -2.76 20.19
CA SER A 719 11.24 -2.67 21.39
C SER A 719 11.53 -3.90 22.26
N ILE A 720 12.37 -3.69 23.28
CA ILE A 720 12.67 -4.66 24.37
C ILE A 720 11.38 -5.10 25.11
N ILE A 721 10.27 -4.39 24.85
CA ILE A 721 8.88 -4.74 25.14
C ILE A 721 8.48 -6.07 24.45
N GLY A 722 8.95 -7.21 24.97
CA GLY A 722 8.44 -8.52 24.53
C GLY A 722 9.22 -9.77 24.89
N GLN A 723 10.54 -9.74 25.11
CA GLN A 723 11.30 -10.99 25.31
C GLN A 723 10.91 -11.78 26.58
N ASN A 724 10.31 -11.12 27.58
CA ASN A 724 9.70 -11.78 28.74
C ASN A 724 8.32 -12.42 28.47
N GLN A 725 7.84 -12.51 27.22
CA GLN A 725 6.61 -13.24 26.85
C GLN A 725 6.81 -14.76 26.70
N GLY A 726 8.01 -15.27 27.01
CA GLY A 726 8.26 -16.70 27.14
C GLY A 726 7.25 -17.38 28.07
N THR A 727 6.68 -18.51 27.60
CA THR A 727 5.65 -19.34 28.25
C THR A 727 4.22 -18.77 28.35
N GLY A 728 4.01 -17.50 28.71
CA GLY A 728 2.66 -16.94 28.89
C GLY A 728 1.81 -16.92 27.61
N GLN A 729 2.41 -16.51 26.49
CA GLN A 729 1.69 -16.34 25.22
C GLN A 729 1.26 -17.66 24.57
N ARG A 730 1.97 -18.78 24.84
CA ARG A 730 1.55 -20.13 24.42
C ARG A 730 0.19 -20.53 25.03
N ASN A 731 -0.20 -19.98 26.18
CA ASN A 731 -1.52 -20.21 26.77
C ASN A 731 -2.61 -19.28 26.21
N VAL A 732 -2.28 -18.10 25.66
CA VAL A 732 -3.28 -17.25 24.97
C VAL A 732 -3.60 -17.83 23.59
N ASN A 733 -2.61 -18.38 22.89
CA ASN A 733 -2.83 -19.09 21.62
C ASN A 733 -3.72 -20.34 21.76
N ARG A 734 -3.97 -20.85 22.98
CA ARG A 734 -4.96 -21.93 23.22
C ARG A 734 -6.42 -21.48 23.11
N ARG A 735 -6.70 -20.18 22.96
CA ARG A 735 -8.06 -19.63 22.79
C ARG A 735 -8.43 -19.29 21.34
N ASN A 736 -7.63 -19.68 20.36
CA ASN A 736 -7.83 -19.38 18.92
C ASN A 736 -7.85 -17.88 18.52
N ASN A 737 -7.66 -16.95 19.47
CA ASN A 737 -7.67 -15.51 19.18
C ASN A 737 -6.65 -15.12 18.10
N THR A 738 -7.12 -14.64 16.95
CA THR A 738 -6.24 -14.21 15.87
C THR A 738 -5.79 -12.77 16.11
N THR A 739 -4.48 -12.57 16.17
CA THR A 739 -3.85 -11.29 16.53
C THR A 739 -2.95 -10.70 15.45
N ASP A 740 -2.47 -11.48 14.47
CA ASP A 740 -1.60 -11.00 13.38
C ASP A 740 -1.82 -11.87 12.12
N LEU A 741 -2.69 -11.40 11.21
CA LEU A 741 -2.98 -12.11 9.96
C LEU A 741 -1.76 -12.15 9.03
N LEU A 742 -0.93 -11.11 9.03
CA LEU A 742 0.27 -11.05 8.19
C LEU A 742 1.31 -12.11 8.62
N ALA A 743 1.56 -12.27 9.92
CA ALA A 743 2.42 -13.34 10.42
C ALA A 743 1.87 -14.73 10.08
N ARG A 744 0.54 -14.90 10.13
CA ARG A 744 -0.14 -16.15 9.77
C ARG A 744 -0.01 -16.46 8.28
N GLN A 745 -0.23 -15.49 7.38
CA GLN A 745 0.02 -15.62 5.94
C GLN A 745 1.49 -15.93 5.62
N LEU A 746 2.42 -15.20 6.24
CA LEU A 746 3.85 -15.50 6.07
C LEU A 746 4.22 -16.91 6.58
N SER A 747 3.46 -17.49 7.51
CA SER A 747 3.68 -18.86 7.97
C SER A 747 3.23 -19.95 6.98
N THR A 748 2.21 -19.69 6.15
CA THR A 748 1.73 -20.63 5.12
C THR A 748 2.62 -20.63 3.87
N LEU A 749 3.32 -19.53 3.59
CA LEU A 749 4.29 -19.46 2.50
C LEU A 749 5.50 -20.38 2.75
N GLN A 750 5.79 -21.23 1.77
CA GLN A 750 6.97 -22.12 1.74
C GLN A 750 8.28 -21.39 1.39
N SER A 751 8.23 -20.08 1.15
CA SER A 751 9.43 -19.29 0.83
C SER A 751 10.37 -19.15 2.04
N THR A 752 11.68 -19.23 1.79
CA THR A 752 12.73 -18.84 2.74
C THR A 752 12.71 -17.33 3.01
N VAL A 753 12.18 -16.54 2.07
CA VAL A 753 12.06 -15.10 2.13
C VAL A 753 10.66 -14.71 2.61
N LYS A 754 10.59 -13.98 3.73
CA LYS A 754 9.33 -13.59 4.39
C LYS A 754 9.36 -12.09 4.72
N PRO A 755 8.93 -11.20 3.79
CA PRO A 755 8.95 -9.76 4.00
C PRO A 755 7.88 -9.36 5.02
N THR A 756 8.34 -9.07 6.23
CA THR A 756 7.47 -8.79 7.38
C THR A 756 7.01 -7.33 7.47
N GLU A 757 7.63 -6.43 6.71
CA GLU A 757 7.30 -5.00 6.66
C GLU A 757 6.96 -4.49 5.25
N GLY A 758 6.76 -5.40 4.30
CA GLY A 758 6.42 -5.10 2.91
C GLY A 758 7.63 -5.08 1.98
N ALA A 759 7.37 -5.06 0.67
CA ALA A 759 8.39 -5.19 -0.38
C ALA A 759 9.52 -4.15 -0.25
N PHE A 760 9.16 -2.87 -0.08
CA PHE A 760 10.11 -1.75 0.01
C PHE A 760 11.05 -1.83 1.21
N GLU A 761 10.52 -2.14 2.41
CA GLU A 761 11.34 -2.27 3.62
C GLU A 761 12.22 -3.52 3.54
N PHE A 762 11.69 -4.61 2.97
CA PHE A 762 12.45 -5.83 2.74
C PHE A 762 13.63 -5.58 1.80
N GLU A 763 13.41 -4.93 0.65
CA GLU A 763 14.47 -4.60 -0.30
C GLU A 763 15.52 -3.65 0.28
N LEU A 764 15.08 -2.63 1.02
CA LEU A 764 15.98 -1.75 1.76
C LEU A 764 16.83 -2.54 2.77
N GLN A 765 16.21 -3.48 3.51
CA GLN A 765 16.89 -4.31 4.49
C GLN A 765 17.86 -5.31 3.84
N GLN A 766 17.50 -5.93 2.70
CA GLN A 766 18.41 -6.78 1.94
C GLN A 766 19.65 -6.01 1.53
N ARG A 767 19.48 -4.88 0.85
CA ARG A 767 20.56 -4.05 0.30
C ARG A 767 21.46 -3.46 1.38
N MET A 768 20.88 -2.93 2.46
CA MET A 768 21.64 -2.14 3.46
C MET A 768 22.06 -2.90 4.74
N GLN A 769 21.37 -3.99 5.11
CA GLN A 769 21.61 -4.67 6.39
C GLN A 769 22.08 -6.12 6.23
N LEU A 770 21.47 -6.89 5.32
CA LEU A 770 21.69 -8.34 5.25
C LEU A 770 22.76 -8.74 4.23
N GLN A 771 22.74 -8.12 3.06
CA GLN A 771 23.73 -8.36 1.99
C GLN A 771 24.81 -7.26 1.98
N SER A 772 24.45 -6.03 2.36
CA SER A 772 25.31 -4.84 2.29
C SER A 772 25.98 -4.67 0.91
N ASP A 773 25.20 -4.93 -0.15
CA ASP A 773 25.62 -4.91 -1.56
C ASP A 773 24.49 -4.30 -2.40
N LEU A 774 24.85 -3.52 -3.42
CA LEU A 774 23.91 -2.96 -4.39
C LEU A 774 23.95 -3.77 -5.69
N PRO A 775 22.81 -4.03 -6.35
CA PRO A 775 22.77 -4.56 -7.72
C PRO A 775 23.69 -3.79 -8.69
N ALA A 776 24.17 -4.44 -9.75
CA ALA A 776 24.89 -3.73 -10.80
C ALA A 776 23.94 -2.73 -11.50
N ASN A 777 24.46 -1.58 -11.94
CA ASN A 777 23.65 -0.46 -12.45
C ASN A 777 22.56 -0.01 -11.47
N SER A 778 22.94 0.25 -10.22
CA SER A 778 22.00 0.78 -9.22
C SER A 778 22.64 1.81 -8.31
N PHE A 779 21.81 2.53 -7.56
CA PHE A 779 22.24 3.52 -6.60
C PHE A 779 21.38 3.50 -5.34
N LEU A 780 21.90 4.10 -4.27
CA LEU A 780 21.24 4.32 -3.00
C LEU A 780 21.72 5.66 -2.42
N GLY A 781 20.81 6.50 -1.96
CA GLY A 781 21.12 7.76 -1.33
C GLY A 781 20.12 8.18 -0.25
N LEU A 782 20.48 9.26 0.44
CA LEU A 782 19.66 9.93 1.45
C LEU A 782 19.28 11.32 0.97
N THR A 783 18.10 11.78 1.35
CA THR A 783 17.55 13.12 1.07
C THR A 783 16.66 13.54 2.24
N ASP A 784 16.19 14.79 2.21
CA ASP A 784 15.08 15.21 3.05
C ASP A 784 13.75 14.57 2.62
N LEU A 785 12.79 14.55 3.54
CA LEU A 785 11.40 14.15 3.27
C LEU A 785 10.79 15.05 2.19
N THR A 786 10.00 14.47 1.29
CA THR A 786 9.17 15.28 0.38
C THR A 786 8.00 15.92 1.14
N ALA A 787 7.46 17.02 0.62
CA ALA A 787 6.37 17.76 1.27
C ALA A 787 5.11 16.90 1.48
N ASP A 788 4.83 15.95 0.58
CA ASP A 788 3.69 15.03 0.64
C ASP A 788 3.90 13.82 1.58
N ALA A 789 5.11 13.60 2.11
CA ALA A 789 5.38 12.59 3.12
C ALA A 789 4.80 12.94 4.52
N VAL A 790 4.43 14.22 4.71
CA VAL A 790 3.90 14.76 5.96
C VAL A 790 2.47 15.29 5.74
N ALA A 791 1.49 14.53 6.23
CA ALA A 791 0.06 14.77 5.99
C ALA A 791 -0.56 15.94 6.80
N ILE A 792 0.26 16.68 7.56
CA ILE A 792 -0.14 17.82 8.40
C ILE A 792 0.95 18.89 8.21
N PRO A 793 0.69 20.00 7.52
CA PRO A 793 1.73 20.96 7.12
C PRO A 793 2.62 21.48 8.26
N ASP A 794 2.04 21.73 9.43
CA ASP A 794 2.76 22.23 10.62
C ASP A 794 3.37 21.11 11.51
N ALA A 795 3.33 19.84 11.10
CA ALA A 795 3.86 18.75 11.89
C ALA A 795 5.39 18.71 11.82
N GLN A 796 6.05 18.83 12.97
CA GLN A 796 7.51 18.83 13.07
C GLN A 796 8.07 17.43 12.82
N PRO A 797 8.92 17.22 11.79
CA PRO A 797 9.60 15.95 11.58
C PRO A 797 10.61 15.68 12.70
N THR A 798 10.58 14.48 13.26
CA THR A 798 11.43 14.06 14.39
C THR A 798 11.92 12.64 14.15
N ALA A 799 13.24 12.45 14.12
CA ALA A 799 13.86 11.15 13.83
C ALA A 799 13.33 10.51 12.53
N SER A 800 13.10 11.34 11.51
CA SER A 800 12.65 10.93 10.18
C SER A 800 13.83 10.67 9.23
N ILE A 801 13.59 9.94 8.14
CA ILE A 801 14.56 9.67 7.09
C ILE A 801 13.85 9.41 5.75
N HIS A 802 14.51 9.78 4.65
CA HIS A 802 14.09 9.44 3.30
C HIS A 802 15.24 8.72 2.58
N TYR A 803 15.02 7.45 2.27
CA TYR A 803 15.90 6.64 1.45
C TYR A 803 15.43 6.70 0.00
N VAL A 804 16.36 6.94 -0.93
CA VAL A 804 16.11 6.87 -2.37
C VAL A 804 17.03 5.79 -2.92
N PHE A 805 16.49 4.82 -3.66
CA PHE A 805 17.31 3.86 -4.39
C PHE A 805 16.68 3.53 -5.74
N GLY A 806 17.48 3.01 -6.67
CA GLY A 806 16.96 2.76 -8.01
C GLY A 806 17.97 2.13 -8.95
N THR A 807 17.55 1.91 -10.17
CA THR A 807 18.42 1.53 -11.29
C THR A 807 19.05 2.78 -11.94
N LEU A 808 20.19 2.59 -12.59
CA LEU A 808 20.76 3.57 -13.51
C LEU A 808 20.20 3.31 -14.93
N PRO A 809 20.10 4.35 -15.79
CA PRO A 809 19.67 4.23 -17.18
C PRO A 809 20.67 3.52 -18.09
#